data_AF-U4KE61-F1
#
_entry.id   AF-U4KE61-F1
#
_cell.length_a   1.000
_cell.length_b   1.000
_cell.length_c   1.000
_cell.angle_alpha   90.00
_cell.angle_beta   90.00
_cell.angle_gamma   90.00
#
_symmetry.space_group_name_H-M   'P 1'
#
loop_
_entity.id
_entity.type
_entity.pdbx_description
1 polymer ?
#
loop_
_entity_poly.entity_id
_entity_poly.type
_entity_poly.pdbx_seq_one_letter_code
_entity_poly.pdbx_strand_id
1 'polypeptide(L)'
;MKTEKTKKVLLSVTALLPTMIAANLALAASPDTQKIESLIRQEMNDTSSIYTVKAPSPDLYRKALISLKSKVLESDETKMTFIMSVSDEEKNDLTRLGFKFSDAQNWINKRNEKLEKRIDNIQRRARSNSAPLNTGQIQGIPGYSCYETVEESYSVARGFTTTYPNLAEWKDVGDSFEKTQRNGGYDIFVLKLTNKAKAGNKPALYINSAIHAREYTTAALTLDFARYLLEGYGNDADATWILDHHEIHLMIQSNPDGRKIAESGLSWRKNTNTNYCGPTSNQRGADLNRNFTFSWNSTTNGSSGNQCDNTYRGTSPASEPETKVIEAYARNLWPDRRGPNINDAAPLDTSGIHLDIHSYSELMLWPWGGTQQAAPNGPQLQTLGRKLAYFNNYYPTQSIGLYPTDGTSDGVSYGELGVAAFTFELGKQFFESCTSYENKIKPDNLKALIYAAKVVRTPYVTPSGPDTTQVNISNGASSSGVNPGTQLTITATASDTRYNNRNGAEPSQNIAAAEYYIDVPPWETANNPTPFTLNAVDGFNQKTEQVTGVIDTTGLSEGKHMVYVRAKDSQGNWGPITAEFVNIRSGGTNPPATAYCDTKSGNARYEWIQQVDVGNFSHQSNAAVYSDHTESKINKSIAVTSGQNSLTLTPGYSGSTYREHWKVWIDLNQDGDFEDAGESVFATSSAAAGSVNGTFNVPESAKKGKTTMRVVMSYNSINSACGTFRYGEAEDYTVDIQ
;
A
#
# COMPACT_ATOMS: atom_id res chain seq x y z
N MET A 1 -62.76 -16.10 -67.55
CA MET A 1 -64.24 -16.15 -67.64
C MET A 1 -64.84 -15.71 -66.31
N LYS A 2 -66.08 -15.17 -66.33
CA LYS A 2 -67.09 -15.01 -65.25
C LYS A 2 -66.62 -15.30 -63.79
N THR A 3 -66.63 -14.35 -62.84
CA THR A 3 -67.79 -13.81 -62.07
C THR A 3 -68.67 -14.92 -61.45
N GLU A 4 -69.08 -14.96 -60.18
CA GLU A 4 -69.26 -13.94 -59.11
C GLU A 4 -68.72 -14.50 -57.73
N LYS A 5 -69.21 -14.29 -56.47
CA LYS A 5 -70.34 -13.53 -55.87
C LYS A 5 -70.18 -13.12 -54.37
N THR A 6 -69.63 -11.92 -54.14
CA THR A 6 -70.18 -10.81 -53.31
C THR A 6 -70.77 -11.03 -51.90
N LYS A 7 -70.50 -10.06 -50.99
CA LYS A 7 -71.08 -9.78 -49.65
C LYS A 7 -70.45 -10.60 -48.49
N LYS A 8 -70.38 -10.09 -47.24
CA LYS A 8 -71.03 -8.91 -46.62
C LYS A 8 -70.13 -8.28 -45.53
N VAL A 9 -70.19 -6.97 -45.33
CA VAL A 9 -69.59 -6.26 -44.17
C VAL A 9 -70.61 -6.14 -43.04
N LEU A 10 -70.19 -6.33 -41.78
CA LEU A 10 -70.80 -5.69 -40.61
C LEU A 10 -69.79 -5.60 -39.44
N LEU A 11 -70.16 -4.85 -38.40
CA LEU A 11 -69.26 -4.28 -37.39
C LEU A 11 -69.24 -5.04 -36.04
N SER A 12 -68.04 -5.11 -35.46
CA SER A 12 -67.71 -4.71 -34.07
C SER A 12 -67.95 -5.61 -32.83
N VAL A 13 -67.14 -5.27 -31.82
CA VAL A 13 -67.19 -5.49 -30.34
C VAL A 13 -66.78 -6.83 -29.71
N THR A 14 -65.87 -6.70 -28.72
CA THR A 14 -65.59 -7.56 -27.55
C THR A 14 -65.00 -8.98 -27.70
N ALA A 15 -63.70 -9.05 -27.41
CA ALA A 15 -63.09 -9.83 -26.32
C ALA A 15 -63.33 -11.35 -26.21
N LEU A 16 -62.24 -12.10 -26.41
CA LEU A 16 -61.92 -13.36 -25.71
C LEU A 16 -60.39 -13.51 -25.62
N LEU A 17 -59.87 -13.90 -24.46
CA LEU A 17 -58.43 -14.10 -24.25
C LEU A 17 -57.99 -15.46 -24.83
N PRO A 18 -56.83 -15.55 -25.51
CA PRO A 18 -56.03 -16.76 -25.51
C PRO A 18 -55.18 -16.80 -24.22
N THR A 19 -55.18 -17.94 -23.53
CA THR A 19 -54.36 -18.17 -22.34
C THR A 19 -52.88 -18.23 -22.70
N MET A 20 -52.05 -17.34 -22.13
CA MET A 20 -50.60 -17.58 -22.10
C MET A 20 -50.32 -18.76 -21.16
N ILE A 21 -49.80 -19.85 -21.71
CA ILE A 21 -49.14 -20.89 -20.91
C ILE A 21 -47.83 -20.29 -20.39
N ALA A 22 -47.72 -20.15 -19.07
CA ALA A 22 -46.51 -19.66 -18.42
C ALA A 22 -45.39 -20.73 -18.49
N ALA A 23 -44.68 -20.76 -19.61
CA ALA A 23 -43.47 -21.56 -19.75
C ALA A 23 -42.37 -20.97 -18.86
N ASN A 24 -42.06 -21.65 -17.75
CA ASN A 24 -40.93 -21.32 -16.88
C ASN A 24 -39.60 -21.62 -17.61
N LEU A 25 -39.19 -20.70 -18.49
CA LEU A 25 -37.84 -20.63 -19.03
C LEU A 25 -36.88 -20.16 -17.94
N ALA A 26 -36.48 -21.10 -17.09
CA ALA A 26 -35.33 -20.91 -16.22
C ALA A 26 -34.08 -20.71 -17.10
N LEU A 27 -33.59 -19.48 -17.20
CA LEU A 27 -32.33 -19.16 -17.86
C LEU A 27 -31.22 -20.00 -17.22
N ALA A 28 -30.62 -20.89 -18.01
CA ALA A 28 -29.50 -21.70 -17.57
C ALA A 28 -28.28 -20.80 -17.32
N ALA A 29 -27.66 -20.96 -16.16
CA ALA A 29 -26.45 -20.22 -15.81
C ALA A 29 -25.30 -20.56 -16.78
N SER A 30 -24.35 -19.63 -17.00
CA SER A 30 -23.24 -19.87 -17.94
C SER A 30 -22.36 -21.05 -17.50
N PRO A 31 -21.60 -21.70 -18.41
CA PRO A 31 -20.69 -22.78 -18.04
C PRO A 31 -19.72 -22.43 -16.91
N ASP A 32 -19.17 -21.21 -16.89
CA ASP A 32 -18.28 -20.73 -15.83
C ASP A 32 -19.01 -20.54 -14.49
N THR A 33 -20.27 -20.10 -14.56
CA THR A 33 -21.13 -19.97 -13.37
C THR A 33 -21.37 -21.35 -12.74
N GLN A 34 -21.64 -22.37 -13.56
CA GLN A 34 -21.81 -23.75 -13.12
C GLN A 34 -20.49 -24.37 -12.60
N LYS A 35 -19.36 -24.09 -13.28
CA LYS A 35 -18.00 -24.49 -12.85
C LYS A 35 -17.70 -23.95 -11.46
N ILE A 36 -17.89 -22.66 -11.22
CA ILE A 36 -17.65 -22.01 -9.92
C ILE A 36 -18.60 -22.57 -8.84
N GLU A 37 -19.89 -22.74 -9.13
CA GLU A 37 -20.82 -23.33 -8.16
C GLU A 37 -20.40 -24.75 -7.76
N SER A 38 -19.95 -25.57 -8.71
CA SER A 38 -19.47 -26.93 -8.42
C SER A 38 -18.23 -26.95 -7.51
N LEU A 39 -17.27 -26.05 -7.73
CA LEU A 39 -16.07 -25.91 -6.89
C LEU A 39 -16.42 -25.43 -5.47
N ILE A 40 -17.37 -24.50 -5.34
CA ILE A 40 -17.90 -24.07 -4.02
C ILE A 40 -18.58 -25.23 -3.29
N ARG A 41 -19.37 -26.05 -3.98
CA ARG A 41 -20.01 -27.24 -3.39
C ARG A 41 -18.99 -28.31 -2.98
N GLN A 42 -17.86 -28.44 -3.69
CA GLN A 42 -16.76 -29.31 -3.24
C GLN A 42 -16.12 -28.78 -1.94
N GLU A 43 -15.81 -27.49 -1.86
CA GLU A 43 -15.24 -26.85 -0.66
C GLU A 43 -16.15 -27.00 0.57
N MET A 44 -17.48 -26.84 0.40
CA MET A 44 -18.44 -27.03 1.47
C MET A 44 -18.47 -28.46 2.03
N ASN A 45 -18.24 -29.45 1.17
CA ASN A 45 -18.22 -30.87 1.55
C ASN A 45 -16.88 -31.28 2.18
N ASP A 46 -15.77 -30.64 1.79
CA ASP A 46 -14.43 -30.87 2.35
C ASP A 46 -14.35 -30.33 3.79
N THR A 47 -14.74 -31.21 4.71
CA THR A 47 -14.92 -30.96 6.16
C THR A 47 -14.17 -31.96 7.02
N SER A 48 -13.78 -33.10 6.45
CA SER A 48 -12.96 -34.11 7.10
C SER A 48 -11.60 -33.54 7.50
N SER A 49 -11.20 -33.83 8.74
CA SER A 49 -9.87 -33.53 9.27
C SER A 49 -9.51 -32.04 9.42
N ILE A 50 -10.51 -31.15 9.45
CA ILE A 50 -10.33 -29.75 9.88
C ILE A 50 -10.41 -29.68 11.41
N TYR A 51 -9.38 -29.11 12.05
CA TYR A 51 -9.30 -28.98 13.51
C TYR A 51 -8.91 -27.57 13.96
N THR A 52 -9.35 -27.22 15.17
CA THR A 52 -8.75 -26.14 15.94
C THR A 52 -7.49 -26.68 16.62
N VAL A 53 -6.35 -26.06 16.36
CA VAL A 53 -5.04 -26.48 16.87
C VAL A 53 -4.50 -25.39 17.79
N LYS A 54 -4.00 -25.78 18.97
CA LYS A 54 -3.32 -24.89 19.91
C LYS A 54 -1.83 -25.24 19.98
N ALA A 55 -0.97 -24.25 19.75
CA ALA A 55 0.47 -24.38 19.92
C ALA A 55 0.87 -24.38 21.40
N PRO A 56 1.94 -25.10 21.79
CA PRO A 56 2.43 -25.15 23.16
C PRO A 56 3.29 -23.92 23.54
N SER A 57 3.84 -23.19 22.56
CA SER A 57 4.66 -21.99 22.80
C SER A 57 4.53 -20.97 21.65
N PRO A 58 4.89 -19.68 21.86
CA PRO A 58 4.89 -18.67 20.80
C PRO A 58 5.89 -18.94 19.67
N ASP A 59 6.99 -19.64 19.97
CA ASP A 59 7.99 -20.07 18.97
C ASP A 59 7.40 -21.13 18.03
N LEU A 60 6.85 -22.20 18.61
CA LEU A 60 6.23 -23.29 17.85
C LEU A 60 4.95 -22.82 17.11
N TYR A 61 4.23 -21.83 17.64
CA TYR A 61 3.15 -21.15 16.93
C TYR A 61 3.64 -20.52 15.62
N ARG A 62 4.70 -19.69 15.65
CA ARG A 62 5.21 -19.02 14.45
C ARG A 62 5.87 -19.99 13.47
N LYS A 63 6.61 -20.98 13.97
CA LYS A 63 7.19 -22.06 13.13
C LYS A 63 6.12 -22.91 12.45
N ALA A 64 4.99 -23.18 13.11
CA ALA A 64 3.85 -23.86 12.51
C ALA A 64 3.20 -23.02 11.41
N LEU A 65 3.01 -21.72 11.65
CA LEU A 65 2.47 -20.80 10.65
C LEU A 65 3.34 -20.70 9.38
N ILE A 66 4.67 -20.79 9.50
CA ILE A 66 5.59 -20.87 8.35
C ILE A 66 5.39 -22.18 7.57
N SER A 67 5.64 -23.34 8.19
CA SER A 67 5.70 -24.62 7.45
C SER A 67 4.33 -25.16 7.05
N LEU A 68 3.27 -24.87 7.82
CA LEU A 68 1.93 -25.41 7.60
C LEU A 68 0.99 -24.40 6.90
N LYS A 69 1.50 -23.24 6.45
CA LYS A 69 0.73 -22.14 5.84
C LYS A 69 -0.24 -22.57 4.73
N SER A 70 0.14 -23.58 3.95
CA SER A 70 -0.68 -24.17 2.88
C SER A 70 -1.98 -24.81 3.40
N LYS A 71 -1.95 -25.31 4.64
CA LYS A 71 -3.01 -26.07 5.33
C LYS A 71 -3.74 -25.28 6.43
N VAL A 72 -3.10 -24.25 6.98
CA VAL A 72 -3.66 -23.34 7.99
C VAL A 72 -4.64 -22.35 7.31
N LEU A 73 -5.84 -22.18 7.90
CA LEU A 73 -7.01 -21.52 7.30
C LEU A 73 -7.37 -20.20 8.00
N GLU A 74 -7.19 -20.13 9.32
CA GLU A 74 -7.41 -18.94 10.17
C GLU A 74 -6.45 -18.98 11.38
N SER A 75 -6.04 -17.85 11.94
CA SER A 75 -5.10 -17.80 13.09
C SER A 75 -5.41 -16.72 14.13
N ASP A 76 -5.00 -16.97 15.38
CA ASP A 76 -5.12 -16.07 16.53
C ASP A 76 -3.87 -16.18 17.43
N GLU A 77 -2.96 -15.20 17.31
CA GLU A 77 -1.72 -15.15 18.09
C GLU A 77 -2.01 -14.97 19.60
N THR A 78 -3.09 -14.28 19.97
CA THR A 78 -3.48 -14.02 21.37
C THR A 78 -3.83 -15.32 22.11
N LYS A 79 -4.48 -16.25 21.41
CA LYS A 79 -4.83 -17.58 21.94
C LYS A 79 -3.76 -18.64 21.66
N MET A 80 -2.79 -18.33 20.79
CA MET A 80 -1.85 -19.25 20.15
C MET A 80 -2.57 -20.42 19.45
N THR A 81 -3.67 -20.10 18.75
CA THR A 81 -4.51 -21.10 18.05
C THR A 81 -4.63 -20.82 16.56
N PHE A 82 -4.75 -21.86 15.76
CA PHE A 82 -5.07 -21.77 14.34
C PHE A 82 -6.03 -22.88 13.92
N ILE A 83 -6.83 -22.63 12.89
CA ILE A 83 -7.65 -23.65 12.22
C ILE A 83 -6.81 -24.23 11.08
N MET A 84 -6.76 -25.55 10.92
CA MET A 84 -6.10 -26.18 9.76
C MET A 84 -6.79 -27.47 9.33
N SER A 85 -6.63 -27.85 8.06
CA SER A 85 -6.83 -29.23 7.60
C SER A 85 -5.53 -30.01 7.77
N VAL A 86 -5.57 -31.20 8.37
CA VAL A 86 -4.35 -31.96 8.71
C VAL A 86 -4.60 -33.46 8.64
N SER A 87 -3.65 -34.23 8.10
CA SER A 87 -3.75 -35.70 8.10
C SER A 87 -3.58 -36.29 9.51
N ASP A 88 -4.07 -37.51 9.76
CA ASP A 88 -3.87 -38.17 11.07
C ASP A 88 -2.37 -38.44 11.36
N GLU A 89 -1.53 -38.60 10.32
CA GLU A 89 -0.07 -38.71 10.47
C GLU A 89 0.54 -37.40 10.96
N GLU A 90 0.30 -36.28 10.26
CA GLU A 90 0.78 -34.95 10.68
C GLU A 90 0.23 -34.53 12.05
N LYS A 91 -1.01 -34.92 12.37
CA LYS A 91 -1.65 -34.70 13.67
C LYS A 91 -0.96 -35.48 14.79
N ASN A 92 -0.50 -36.71 14.53
CA ASN A 92 0.36 -37.44 15.46
C ASN A 92 1.72 -36.74 15.64
N ASP A 93 2.34 -36.26 14.56
CA ASP A 93 3.63 -35.53 14.61
C ASP A 93 3.54 -34.25 15.43
N LEU A 94 2.52 -33.43 15.16
CA LEU A 94 2.26 -32.20 15.90
C LEU A 94 1.88 -32.50 17.36
N THR A 95 1.18 -33.61 17.63
CA THR A 95 0.93 -34.06 19.02
C THR A 95 2.23 -34.46 19.72
N ARG A 96 3.19 -35.11 19.02
CA ARG A 96 4.55 -35.38 19.55
C ARG A 96 5.34 -34.09 19.83
N LEU A 97 5.09 -33.02 19.08
CA LEU A 97 5.61 -31.66 19.33
C LEU A 97 4.80 -30.86 20.37
N GLY A 98 3.79 -31.47 21.02
CA GLY A 98 3.01 -30.87 22.11
C GLY A 98 1.83 -29.99 21.69
N PHE A 99 1.49 -29.91 20.40
CA PHE A 99 0.29 -29.24 19.93
C PHE A 99 -0.98 -29.99 20.39
N LYS A 100 -2.07 -29.26 20.63
CA LYS A 100 -3.34 -29.82 21.10
C LYS A 100 -4.45 -29.56 20.09
N PHE A 101 -5.24 -30.59 19.82
CA PHE A 101 -6.30 -30.58 18.82
C PHE A 101 -7.68 -30.58 19.47
N SER A 102 -8.60 -29.79 18.94
CA SER A 102 -10.04 -29.89 19.23
C SER A 102 -10.85 -29.71 17.94
N ASP A 103 -12.13 -30.05 18.04
CA ASP A 103 -13.10 -29.91 16.95
C ASP A 103 -13.17 -28.47 16.37
N ALA A 104 -13.62 -28.36 15.11
CA ALA A 104 -13.74 -27.09 14.37
C ALA A 104 -15.15 -26.83 13.79
N GLN A 105 -16.19 -27.59 14.17
CA GLN A 105 -17.54 -27.53 13.57
C GLN A 105 -18.13 -26.11 13.58
N ASN A 106 -17.90 -25.33 14.65
CA ASN A 106 -18.33 -23.93 14.75
C ASN A 106 -17.67 -22.99 13.72
N TRP A 107 -16.49 -23.35 13.21
CA TRP A 107 -15.82 -22.65 12.11
C TRP A 107 -16.32 -23.17 10.76
N ILE A 108 -16.42 -24.49 10.60
CA ILE A 108 -16.91 -25.17 9.38
C ILE A 108 -18.31 -24.67 9.01
N ASN A 109 -19.24 -24.60 9.97
CA ASN A 109 -20.59 -24.09 9.76
C ASN A 109 -20.56 -22.64 9.22
N LYS A 110 -19.74 -21.77 9.83
CA LYS A 110 -19.57 -20.37 9.42
C LYS A 110 -18.89 -20.22 8.05
N ARG A 111 -17.99 -21.13 7.66
CA ARG A 111 -17.46 -21.20 6.28
C ARG A 111 -18.58 -21.54 5.31
N ASN A 112 -19.30 -22.63 5.57
CA ASN A 112 -20.31 -23.14 4.64
C ASN A 112 -21.48 -22.14 4.47
N GLU A 113 -21.94 -21.49 5.54
CA GLU A 113 -22.90 -20.38 5.47
C GLU A 113 -22.46 -19.22 4.55
N LYS A 114 -21.17 -18.86 4.55
CA LYS A 114 -20.62 -17.80 3.67
C LYS A 114 -20.61 -18.25 2.20
N LEU A 115 -20.33 -19.53 1.97
CA LEU A 115 -20.25 -20.16 0.65
C LEU A 115 -21.65 -20.34 0.02
N GLU A 116 -22.66 -20.75 0.80
CA GLU A 116 -24.07 -20.77 0.36
C GLU A 116 -24.54 -19.38 -0.08
N LYS A 117 -24.28 -18.36 0.76
CA LYS A 117 -24.55 -16.94 0.44
C LYS A 117 -23.73 -16.43 -0.76
N ARG A 118 -22.72 -17.17 -1.24
CA ARG A 118 -22.01 -16.89 -2.50
C ARG A 118 -22.71 -17.55 -3.68
N ILE A 119 -23.12 -18.82 -3.58
CA ILE A 119 -23.94 -19.50 -4.59
C ILE A 119 -25.22 -18.68 -4.88
N ASP A 120 -25.94 -18.25 -3.84
CA ASP A 120 -27.15 -17.42 -3.99
C ASP A 120 -26.88 -16.09 -4.72
N ASN A 121 -25.73 -15.46 -4.49
CA ASN A 121 -25.36 -14.22 -5.17
C ASN A 121 -25.00 -14.45 -6.64
N ILE A 122 -24.27 -15.54 -6.91
CA ILE A 122 -23.86 -15.97 -8.25
C ILE A 122 -25.10 -16.33 -9.08
N GLN A 123 -26.00 -17.17 -8.55
CA GLN A 123 -27.25 -17.53 -9.21
C GLN A 123 -28.18 -16.32 -9.42
N ARG A 124 -28.26 -15.38 -8.47
CA ARG A 124 -29.05 -14.15 -8.66
C ARG A 124 -28.49 -13.27 -9.78
N ARG A 125 -27.17 -13.04 -9.81
CA ARG A 125 -26.48 -12.28 -10.87
C ARG A 125 -26.65 -12.88 -12.26
N ALA A 126 -26.76 -14.21 -12.37
CA ALA A 126 -27.01 -14.93 -13.62
C ALA A 126 -28.49 -14.91 -14.06
N ARG A 127 -29.44 -14.69 -13.14
CA ARG A 127 -30.88 -14.58 -13.45
C ARG A 127 -31.33 -13.17 -13.79
N SER A 128 -30.66 -12.14 -13.26
CA SER A 128 -30.79 -10.79 -13.76
C SER A 128 -30.01 -10.64 -15.06
N ASN A 129 -30.66 -10.16 -16.14
CA ASN A 129 -29.98 -9.66 -17.34
C ASN A 129 -29.27 -8.34 -17.00
N SER A 130 -28.25 -8.45 -16.16
CA SER A 130 -27.41 -7.38 -15.66
C SER A 130 -26.67 -6.77 -16.85
N ALA A 131 -26.76 -5.46 -17.02
CA ALA A 131 -25.96 -4.77 -18.04
C ALA A 131 -24.46 -5.07 -17.84
N PRO A 132 -23.65 -5.11 -18.91
CA PRO A 132 -22.19 -5.25 -18.77
C PRO A 132 -21.65 -4.16 -17.82
N LEU A 133 -20.64 -4.52 -17.03
CA LEU A 133 -20.06 -3.65 -16.01
C LEU A 133 -19.65 -2.30 -16.63
N ASN A 134 -20.11 -1.20 -16.05
CA ASN A 134 -19.74 0.15 -16.48
C ASN A 134 -18.22 0.32 -16.39
N THR A 135 -17.57 0.49 -17.53
CA THR A 135 -16.12 0.72 -17.63
C THR A 135 -15.73 1.98 -16.87
N GLY A 136 -14.90 1.84 -15.82
CA GLY A 136 -14.38 2.96 -15.03
C GLY A 136 -14.80 3.01 -13.57
N GLN A 137 -15.63 2.08 -13.08
CA GLN A 137 -15.89 1.91 -11.64
C GLN A 137 -15.35 0.59 -11.13
N ILE A 138 -14.39 0.65 -10.20
CA ILE A 138 -13.94 -0.51 -9.41
C ILE A 138 -15.10 -0.91 -8.49
N GLN A 139 -15.58 -2.15 -8.63
CA GLN A 139 -16.50 -2.78 -7.69
C GLN A 139 -15.75 -3.62 -6.65
N GLY A 140 -14.57 -4.11 -7.03
CA GLY A 140 -13.73 -4.97 -6.22
C GLY A 140 -14.29 -6.39 -6.05
N ILE A 141 -13.49 -7.24 -5.42
CA ILE A 141 -13.84 -8.64 -5.17
C ILE A 141 -15.13 -8.70 -4.33
N PRO A 142 -16.13 -9.55 -4.68
CA PRO A 142 -17.42 -9.58 -3.98
C PRO A 142 -17.30 -9.79 -2.47
N GLY A 143 -17.69 -8.76 -1.69
CA GLY A 143 -17.59 -8.73 -0.21
C GLY A 143 -16.29 -8.15 0.34
N TYR A 144 -15.36 -7.78 -0.54
CA TYR A 144 -14.03 -7.26 -0.26
C TYR A 144 -13.70 -6.13 -1.26
N SER A 145 -14.60 -5.15 -1.39
CA SER A 145 -14.61 -4.12 -2.45
C SER A 145 -13.43 -3.14 -2.44
N CYS A 146 -12.49 -3.29 -1.50
CA CYS A 146 -11.21 -2.60 -1.43
C CYS A 146 -10.09 -3.30 -2.20
N TYR A 147 -10.29 -4.55 -2.62
CA TYR A 147 -9.35 -5.28 -3.47
C TYR A 147 -9.92 -5.39 -4.87
N GLU A 148 -9.12 -5.03 -5.86
CA GLU A 148 -9.43 -5.16 -7.27
C GLU A 148 -9.48 -6.65 -7.71
N THR A 149 -10.37 -7.00 -8.64
CA THR A 149 -10.26 -8.27 -9.39
C THR A 149 -8.99 -8.29 -10.26
N VAL A 150 -8.65 -9.45 -10.87
CA VAL A 150 -7.60 -9.53 -11.88
C VAL A 150 -7.78 -8.46 -12.97
N GLU A 151 -8.98 -8.36 -13.54
CA GLU A 151 -9.29 -7.40 -14.63
C GLU A 151 -9.24 -5.95 -14.16
N GLU A 152 -9.76 -5.65 -12.96
CA GLU A 152 -9.71 -4.30 -12.39
C GLU A 152 -8.27 -3.87 -12.11
N SER A 153 -7.44 -4.76 -11.54
CA SER A 153 -6.03 -4.48 -11.24
C SER A 153 -5.21 -4.24 -12.51
N TYR A 154 -5.46 -5.01 -13.58
CA TYR A 154 -4.85 -4.81 -14.90
C TYR A 154 -5.36 -3.54 -15.59
N SER A 155 -6.64 -3.19 -15.40
CA SER A 155 -7.23 -1.95 -15.92
C SER A 155 -6.61 -0.71 -15.27
N VAL A 156 -6.44 -0.73 -13.94
CA VAL A 156 -5.74 0.34 -13.19
C VAL A 156 -4.27 0.45 -13.62
N ALA A 157 -3.54 -0.67 -13.66
CA ALA A 157 -2.13 -0.68 -14.03
C ALA A 157 -1.89 -0.20 -15.48
N ARG A 158 -2.78 -0.57 -16.41
CA ARG A 158 -2.79 -0.02 -17.77
C ARG A 158 -3.15 1.47 -17.78
N GLY A 159 -4.12 1.89 -16.97
CA GLY A 159 -4.51 3.30 -16.81
C GLY A 159 -3.34 4.20 -16.43
N PHE A 160 -2.46 3.74 -15.55
CA PHE A 160 -1.24 4.49 -15.19
C PHE A 160 -0.33 4.78 -16.39
N THR A 161 -0.29 3.94 -17.42
CA THR A 161 0.49 4.23 -18.65
C THR A 161 -0.08 5.36 -19.48
N THR A 162 -1.40 5.60 -19.38
CA THR A 162 -2.09 6.73 -20.02
C THR A 162 -1.94 8.02 -19.21
N THR A 163 -2.06 7.94 -17.88
CA THR A 163 -1.97 9.12 -16.99
C THR A 163 -0.53 9.58 -16.78
N TYR A 164 0.43 8.65 -16.71
CA TYR A 164 1.84 8.91 -16.41
C TYR A 164 2.78 8.30 -17.47
N PRO A 165 2.65 8.62 -18.77
CA PRO A 165 3.39 7.95 -19.84
C PRO A 165 4.92 8.09 -19.74
N ASN A 166 5.42 9.13 -19.07
CA ASN A 166 6.85 9.34 -18.82
C ASN A 166 7.40 8.55 -17.62
N LEU A 167 6.53 7.97 -16.78
CA LEU A 167 6.90 7.23 -15.57
C LEU A 167 6.54 5.73 -15.66
N ALA A 168 5.37 5.39 -16.21
CA ALA A 168 4.81 4.05 -16.19
C ALA A 168 4.93 3.31 -17.53
N GLU A 169 5.17 2.01 -17.49
CA GLU A 169 5.22 1.11 -18.66
C GLU A 169 4.61 -0.26 -18.27
N TRP A 170 3.61 -0.75 -19.01
CA TRP A 170 2.92 -2.00 -18.73
C TRP A 170 3.39 -3.08 -19.72
N LYS A 171 4.27 -3.96 -19.25
CA LYS A 171 4.94 -4.97 -20.08
C LYS A 171 4.24 -6.31 -19.97
N ASP A 172 3.82 -6.86 -21.10
CA ASP A 172 3.56 -8.30 -21.22
C ASP A 172 4.90 -9.04 -21.05
N VAL A 173 4.89 -10.12 -20.27
CA VAL A 173 6.06 -10.95 -19.97
C VAL A 173 5.79 -12.46 -20.14
N GLY A 174 4.60 -12.86 -20.60
CA GLY A 174 4.25 -14.27 -20.86
C GLY A 174 2.83 -14.65 -20.42
N ASP A 175 2.50 -15.94 -20.51
CA ASP A 175 1.13 -16.45 -20.35
C ASP A 175 0.91 -17.23 -19.04
N SER A 176 -0.31 -17.16 -18.50
CA SER A 176 -0.83 -18.09 -17.48
C SER A 176 -1.18 -19.47 -18.05
N PHE A 177 -1.37 -20.48 -17.18
CA PHE A 177 -1.66 -21.85 -17.61
C PHE A 177 -2.87 -21.94 -18.56
N GLU A 178 -4.06 -21.48 -18.17
CA GLU A 178 -5.28 -21.60 -18.98
C GLU A 178 -5.10 -20.89 -20.33
N LYS A 179 -4.31 -19.80 -20.37
CA LYS A 179 -3.96 -19.10 -21.61
C LYS A 179 -3.04 -19.89 -22.52
N THR A 180 -1.98 -20.52 -22.00
CA THR A 180 -1.16 -21.46 -22.80
C THR A 180 -1.98 -22.62 -23.35
N GLN A 181 -3.03 -23.06 -22.63
CA GLN A 181 -3.95 -24.10 -23.07
C GLN A 181 -5.11 -23.59 -23.95
N ARG A 182 -5.17 -22.27 -24.23
CA ARG A 182 -6.25 -21.60 -24.99
C ARG A 182 -7.65 -21.74 -24.39
N ASN A 183 -7.73 -21.89 -23.06
CA ASN A 183 -8.94 -22.16 -22.28
C ASN A 183 -9.47 -20.90 -21.56
N GLY A 184 -9.24 -19.71 -22.13
CA GLY A 184 -9.35 -18.43 -21.43
C GLY A 184 -8.00 -18.03 -20.84
N GLY A 185 -7.99 -17.59 -19.58
CA GLY A 185 -6.78 -17.16 -18.86
C GLY A 185 -6.29 -15.75 -19.24
N TYR A 186 -5.11 -15.40 -18.73
CA TYR A 186 -4.55 -14.05 -18.74
C TYR A 186 -3.08 -14.01 -19.19
N ASP A 187 -2.67 -12.95 -19.86
CA ASP A 187 -1.25 -12.56 -19.98
C ASP A 187 -0.76 -12.09 -18.60
N ILE A 188 0.47 -12.43 -18.25
CA ILE A 188 1.16 -11.97 -17.04
C ILE A 188 1.89 -10.69 -17.41
N PHE A 189 1.69 -9.66 -16.59
CA PHE A 189 2.24 -8.33 -16.83
C PHE A 189 3.11 -7.83 -15.67
N VAL A 190 4.07 -6.96 -16.01
CA VAL A 190 4.83 -6.15 -15.05
C VAL A 190 4.60 -4.68 -15.32
N LEU A 191 4.18 -3.93 -14.29
CA LEU A 191 4.19 -2.48 -14.28
C LEU A 191 5.60 -2.01 -13.89
N LYS A 192 6.35 -1.48 -14.85
CA LYS A 192 7.62 -0.78 -14.60
C LYS A 192 7.34 0.71 -14.35
N LEU A 193 7.87 1.23 -13.25
CA LEU A 193 7.82 2.64 -12.86
C LEU A 193 9.24 3.20 -12.75
N THR A 194 9.57 4.21 -13.54
CA THR A 194 10.81 5.01 -13.43
C THR A 194 10.69 6.25 -14.32
N ASN A 195 11.32 7.36 -13.96
CA ASN A 195 11.39 8.53 -14.85
C ASN A 195 12.25 8.21 -16.07
N LYS A 196 11.58 8.06 -17.23
CA LYS A 196 12.21 7.71 -18.52
C LYS A 196 13.09 8.82 -19.09
N ALA A 197 12.97 10.06 -18.62
CA ALA A 197 13.83 11.17 -19.02
C ALA A 197 15.19 11.16 -18.30
N LYS A 198 15.30 10.50 -17.13
CA LYS A 198 16.56 10.30 -16.41
C LYS A 198 17.19 8.98 -16.88
N ALA A 199 18.15 9.08 -17.81
CA ALA A 199 18.89 7.92 -18.31
C ALA A 199 20.02 7.51 -17.34
N GLY A 200 20.35 6.21 -17.29
CA GLY A 200 21.42 5.65 -16.47
C GLY A 200 21.19 4.19 -16.13
N ASN A 201 22.16 3.54 -15.48
CA ASN A 201 21.96 2.22 -14.88
C ASN A 201 21.31 2.41 -13.49
N LYS A 202 20.02 2.09 -13.38
CA LYS A 202 19.21 2.33 -12.19
C LYS A 202 19.00 1.01 -11.40
N PRO A 203 19.29 0.99 -10.08
CA PRO A 203 18.87 -0.08 -9.19
C PRO A 203 17.39 -0.47 -9.34
N ALA A 204 17.12 -1.76 -9.47
CA ALA A 204 15.76 -2.28 -9.62
C ALA A 204 15.21 -2.85 -8.30
N LEU A 205 13.99 -2.44 -7.91
CA LEU A 205 13.17 -3.13 -6.91
C LEU A 205 12.12 -3.96 -7.67
N TYR A 206 12.22 -5.28 -7.60
CA TYR A 206 11.18 -6.18 -8.12
C TYR A 206 10.25 -6.59 -6.97
N ILE A 207 8.95 -6.51 -7.22
CA ILE A 207 7.91 -7.02 -6.34
C ILE A 207 7.02 -7.93 -7.17
N ASN A 208 6.92 -9.21 -6.78
CA ASN A 208 5.88 -10.10 -7.25
C ASN A 208 4.81 -10.25 -6.14
N SER A 209 3.55 -10.41 -6.53
CA SER A 209 2.48 -10.64 -5.58
C SER A 209 1.38 -11.53 -6.13
N ALA A 210 0.47 -11.98 -5.26
CA ALA A 210 -0.62 -12.88 -5.59
C ALA A 210 -0.22 -14.26 -6.18
N ILE A 211 1.02 -14.72 -5.96
CA ILE A 211 1.48 -16.03 -6.45
C ILE A 211 0.69 -17.21 -5.84
N HIS A 212 0.17 -17.05 -4.62
CA HIS A 212 -0.92 -17.88 -4.10
C HIS A 212 -2.27 -17.16 -4.22
N ALA A 213 -3.24 -17.84 -4.84
CA ALA A 213 -4.49 -17.24 -5.30
C ALA A 213 -5.38 -16.58 -4.23
N ARG A 214 -5.51 -17.17 -3.03
CA ARG A 214 -6.35 -16.67 -1.93
C ARG A 214 -5.81 -15.45 -1.19
N GLU A 215 -4.55 -15.08 -1.41
CA GLU A 215 -3.85 -14.09 -0.59
C GLU A 215 -4.21 -12.67 -1.08
N TYR A 216 -5.38 -12.15 -0.69
CA TYR A 216 -6.02 -10.99 -1.34
C TYR A 216 -5.24 -9.68 -1.19
N THR A 217 -4.76 -9.38 0.02
CA THR A 217 -4.08 -8.11 0.37
C THR A 217 -2.82 -7.83 -0.45
N THR A 218 -2.25 -8.85 -1.07
CA THR A 218 -0.94 -8.82 -1.73
C THR A 218 -0.95 -7.93 -2.98
N ALA A 219 -1.87 -8.18 -3.92
CA ALA A 219 -2.02 -7.40 -5.15
C ALA A 219 -2.44 -5.95 -4.85
N ALA A 220 -3.37 -5.75 -3.92
CA ALA A 220 -3.86 -4.43 -3.53
C ALA A 220 -2.74 -3.55 -2.94
N LEU A 221 -1.89 -4.11 -2.05
CA LEU A 221 -0.74 -3.39 -1.50
C LEU A 221 0.28 -3.03 -2.60
N THR A 222 0.55 -3.95 -3.53
CA THR A 222 1.42 -3.68 -4.68
C THR A 222 0.88 -2.54 -5.54
N LEU A 223 -0.44 -2.46 -5.73
CA LEU A 223 -1.10 -1.44 -6.53
C LEU A 223 -1.19 -0.08 -5.79
N ASP A 224 -1.42 -0.08 -4.48
CA ASP A 224 -1.36 1.13 -3.65
C ASP A 224 0.07 1.71 -3.55
N PHE A 225 1.11 0.87 -3.62
CA PHE A 225 2.48 1.34 -3.73
C PHE A 225 2.76 2.01 -5.09
N ALA A 226 2.17 1.49 -6.18
CA ALA A 226 2.21 2.16 -7.48
C ALA A 226 1.52 3.53 -7.45
N ARG A 227 0.36 3.64 -6.78
CA ARG A 227 -0.37 4.91 -6.56
C ARG A 227 0.51 5.92 -5.83
N TYR A 228 1.07 5.56 -4.67
CA TYR A 228 1.95 6.44 -3.90
C TYR A 228 3.11 7.02 -4.74
N LEU A 229 3.81 6.17 -5.50
CA LEU A 229 4.94 6.61 -6.31
C LEU A 229 4.53 7.53 -7.47
N LEU A 230 3.39 7.27 -8.12
CA LEU A 230 2.94 8.02 -9.29
C LEU A 230 2.20 9.32 -8.94
N GLU A 231 1.34 9.28 -7.93
CA GLU A 231 0.61 10.45 -7.41
C GLU A 231 1.55 11.37 -6.61
N GLY A 232 2.54 10.78 -5.94
CA GLY A 232 3.61 11.50 -5.24
C GLY A 232 4.67 12.10 -6.16
N TYR A 233 4.85 11.66 -7.41
CA TYR A 233 5.89 12.22 -8.27
C TYR A 233 5.68 13.73 -8.56
N GLY A 234 6.66 14.54 -8.18
CA GLY A 234 6.62 16.01 -8.21
C GLY A 234 6.00 16.67 -6.98
N ASN A 235 5.38 15.91 -6.08
CA ASN A 235 4.61 16.38 -4.92
C ASN A 235 5.21 15.92 -3.57
N ASP A 236 5.68 14.68 -3.51
CA ASP A 236 6.42 14.04 -2.44
C ASP A 236 7.88 13.86 -2.90
N ALA A 237 8.84 14.35 -2.10
CA ALA A 237 10.25 14.37 -2.47
C ALA A 237 10.84 12.95 -2.57
N ASP A 238 10.46 12.04 -1.68
CA ASP A 238 10.92 10.65 -1.66
C ASP A 238 10.40 9.86 -2.87
N ALA A 239 9.10 9.92 -3.15
CA ALA A 239 8.49 9.32 -4.34
C ALA A 239 9.15 9.82 -5.63
N THR A 240 9.46 11.12 -5.66
CA THR A 240 10.12 11.77 -6.80
C THR A 240 11.54 11.26 -7.04
N TRP A 241 12.41 11.28 -6.02
CA TRP A 241 13.80 10.82 -6.22
C TRP A 241 13.90 9.31 -6.43
N ILE A 242 13.01 8.52 -5.82
CA ILE A 242 12.93 7.06 -6.05
C ILE A 242 12.68 6.77 -7.53
N LEU A 243 11.69 7.41 -8.17
CA LEU A 243 11.45 7.21 -9.61
C LEU A 243 12.52 7.83 -10.50
N ASP A 244 13.17 8.92 -10.08
CA ASP A 244 14.29 9.50 -10.81
C ASP A 244 15.50 8.57 -10.88
N HIS A 245 15.85 7.90 -9.77
CA HIS A 245 17.13 7.22 -9.60
C HIS A 245 17.05 5.68 -9.58
N HIS A 246 15.88 5.09 -9.36
CA HIS A 246 15.64 3.65 -9.31
C HIS A 246 14.58 3.20 -10.35
N GLU A 247 14.44 1.89 -10.54
CA GLU A 247 13.35 1.27 -11.30
C GLU A 247 12.50 0.40 -10.37
N ILE A 248 11.18 0.56 -10.41
CA ILE A 248 10.27 -0.23 -9.57
C ILE A 248 9.44 -1.13 -10.49
N HIS A 249 9.50 -2.44 -10.29
CA HIS A 249 8.92 -3.46 -11.17
C HIS A 249 7.86 -4.25 -10.40
N LEU A 250 6.61 -4.18 -10.81
CA LEU A 250 5.47 -4.69 -10.04
C LEU A 250 4.68 -5.75 -10.84
N MET A 251 4.85 -7.03 -10.49
CA MET A 251 4.05 -8.14 -11.03
C MET A 251 2.85 -8.39 -10.10
N ILE A 252 1.78 -7.62 -10.34
CA ILE A 252 0.61 -7.48 -9.43
C ILE A 252 -0.24 -8.75 -9.34
N GLN A 253 -0.22 -9.61 -10.37
CA GLN A 253 -0.89 -10.91 -10.35
C GLN A 253 0.05 -11.97 -10.93
N SER A 254 0.81 -12.67 -10.07
CA SER A 254 1.71 -13.75 -10.47
C SER A 254 0.98 -15.07 -10.76
N ASN A 255 -0.29 -15.20 -10.31
CA ASN A 255 -1.16 -16.36 -10.52
C ASN A 255 -2.59 -15.90 -10.85
N PRO A 256 -2.82 -15.28 -12.02
CA PRO A 256 -4.10 -14.66 -12.34
C PRO A 256 -5.24 -15.69 -12.51
N ASP A 257 -4.96 -16.87 -13.09
CA ASP A 257 -5.95 -17.95 -13.24
C ASP A 257 -6.45 -18.46 -11.88
N GLY A 258 -5.51 -18.73 -10.95
CA GLY A 258 -5.84 -19.16 -9.60
C GLY A 258 -6.57 -18.06 -8.84
N ARG A 259 -6.08 -16.80 -8.90
CA ARG A 259 -6.74 -15.63 -8.31
C ARG A 259 -8.19 -15.55 -8.77
N LYS A 260 -8.47 -15.78 -10.06
CA LYS A 260 -9.83 -15.70 -10.60
C LYS A 260 -10.79 -16.71 -9.99
N ILE A 261 -10.31 -17.89 -9.59
CA ILE A 261 -11.13 -18.85 -8.83
C ILE A 261 -11.27 -18.39 -7.37
N ALA A 262 -10.21 -17.89 -6.75
CA ALA A 262 -10.27 -17.40 -5.38
C ALA A 262 -11.32 -16.28 -5.19
N GLU A 263 -11.47 -15.37 -6.18
CA GLU A 263 -12.46 -14.27 -6.19
C GLU A 263 -13.91 -14.72 -5.89
N SER A 264 -14.27 -15.99 -6.11
CA SER A 264 -15.58 -16.52 -5.73
C SER A 264 -15.75 -16.77 -4.23
N GLY A 265 -14.73 -16.48 -3.41
CA GLY A 265 -14.66 -16.81 -1.98
C GLY A 265 -14.07 -18.21 -1.68
N LEU A 266 -13.45 -18.86 -2.67
CA LEU A 266 -12.79 -20.16 -2.51
C LEU A 266 -11.37 -20.00 -1.94
N SER A 267 -10.95 -20.91 -1.05
CA SER A 267 -9.61 -20.92 -0.44
C SER A 267 -8.52 -21.45 -1.40
N TRP A 268 -8.60 -21.08 -2.68
CA TRP A 268 -7.70 -21.54 -3.74
C TRP A 268 -6.26 -21.09 -3.46
N ARG A 269 -5.28 -21.97 -3.70
CA ARG A 269 -3.85 -21.66 -3.47
C ARG A 269 -3.04 -21.67 -4.75
N LYS A 270 -3.08 -22.81 -5.44
CA LYS A 270 -2.21 -23.20 -6.56
C LYS A 270 -2.54 -22.44 -7.85
N ASN A 271 -1.83 -22.68 -8.96
CA ASN A 271 -2.36 -22.36 -10.28
C ASN A 271 -3.58 -23.26 -10.60
N THR A 272 -4.04 -23.29 -11.84
CA THR A 272 -5.25 -24.05 -12.24
C THR A 272 -4.96 -25.33 -13.01
N ASN A 273 -3.68 -25.70 -13.20
CA ASN A 273 -3.22 -26.74 -14.13
C ASN A 273 -4.03 -28.04 -14.00
N THR A 274 -4.80 -28.30 -15.04
CA THR A 274 -5.84 -29.34 -15.11
C THR A 274 -5.30 -30.75 -15.25
N ASN A 275 -4.00 -30.90 -15.52
CA ASN A 275 -3.30 -32.19 -15.61
C ASN A 275 -2.98 -32.78 -14.22
N TYR A 276 -3.12 -32.02 -13.14
CA TYR A 276 -2.80 -32.44 -11.77
C TYR A 276 -4.06 -32.59 -10.93
N CYS A 277 -4.22 -33.69 -10.20
CA CYS A 277 -5.41 -33.97 -9.36
C CYS A 277 -6.78 -33.95 -10.09
N GLY A 278 -6.78 -33.93 -11.44
CA GLY A 278 -7.98 -33.96 -12.28
C GLY A 278 -8.63 -32.58 -12.53
N PRO A 279 -9.22 -32.36 -13.72
CA PRO A 279 -9.63 -31.04 -14.20
C PRO A 279 -10.76 -30.38 -13.40
N THR A 280 -11.56 -31.16 -12.68
CA THR A 280 -12.73 -30.71 -11.90
C THR A 280 -12.43 -30.50 -10.42
N SER A 281 -11.25 -30.87 -9.92
CA SER A 281 -10.94 -30.84 -8.49
C SER A 281 -10.60 -29.44 -7.99
N ASN A 282 -10.99 -29.11 -6.75
CA ASN A 282 -10.47 -27.97 -5.98
C ASN A 282 -8.97 -28.07 -5.66
N GLN A 283 -8.40 -29.27 -5.74
CA GLN A 283 -7.02 -29.56 -5.36
C GLN A 283 -6.07 -29.67 -6.57
N ARG A 284 -6.51 -29.25 -7.78
CA ARG A 284 -5.69 -29.22 -9.00
C ARG A 284 -4.67 -28.08 -9.03
N GLY A 285 -3.81 -28.07 -10.05
CA GLY A 285 -2.72 -27.12 -10.17
C GLY A 285 -1.48 -27.48 -9.33
N ALA A 286 -0.41 -26.72 -9.53
CA ALA A 286 0.83 -26.79 -8.75
C ALA A 286 1.02 -25.53 -7.90
N ASP A 287 1.72 -25.70 -6.78
CA ASP A 287 2.11 -24.61 -5.89
C ASP A 287 3.30 -23.88 -6.52
N LEU A 288 3.05 -22.73 -7.14
CA LEU A 288 4.04 -21.98 -7.89
C LEU A 288 5.27 -21.62 -7.04
N ASN A 289 5.07 -21.29 -5.76
CA ASN A 289 6.15 -21.05 -4.80
C ASN A 289 6.69 -22.35 -4.15
N ARG A 290 6.58 -23.48 -4.86
CA ARG A 290 7.37 -24.72 -4.71
C ARG A 290 7.89 -25.25 -6.05
N ASN A 291 7.68 -24.52 -7.16
CA ASN A 291 8.01 -24.97 -8.50
C ASN A 291 9.30 -24.34 -9.06
N PHE A 292 9.89 -23.33 -8.42
CA PHE A 292 11.07 -22.62 -8.93
C PHE A 292 12.27 -23.55 -9.10
N THR A 293 13.11 -23.27 -10.09
CA THR A 293 14.30 -24.08 -10.42
C THR A 293 15.30 -24.23 -9.28
N PHE A 294 15.57 -23.17 -8.53
CA PHE A 294 16.55 -23.21 -7.45
C PHE A 294 16.08 -24.10 -6.29
N SER A 295 16.92 -25.07 -5.90
CA SER A 295 16.63 -26.04 -4.83
C SER A 295 15.30 -26.80 -4.99
N TRP A 296 14.81 -27.02 -6.21
CA TRP A 296 13.58 -27.82 -6.42
C TRP A 296 13.74 -29.26 -5.91
N ASN A 297 12.79 -29.73 -5.08
CA ASN A 297 12.82 -31.08 -4.49
C ASN A 297 14.13 -31.42 -3.75
N SER A 298 14.85 -30.41 -3.24
CA SER A 298 16.14 -30.63 -2.57
C SER A 298 16.02 -31.16 -1.15
N THR A 299 14.85 -30.98 -0.52
CA THR A 299 14.73 -31.10 0.94
C THR A 299 13.56 -32.00 1.32
N THR A 300 13.82 -32.96 2.22
CA THR A 300 12.80 -33.86 2.75
C THR A 300 11.63 -33.06 3.33
N ASN A 301 10.43 -33.31 2.80
CA ASN A 301 9.17 -32.65 3.16
C ASN A 301 9.11 -31.12 2.88
N GLY A 302 10.02 -30.54 2.07
CA GLY A 302 9.96 -29.12 1.69
C GLY A 302 8.76 -28.74 0.81
N SER A 303 8.29 -29.71 0.04
CA SER A 303 7.07 -29.70 -0.76
C SER A 303 6.57 -31.13 -1.02
N SER A 304 5.40 -31.27 -1.66
CA SER A 304 4.76 -32.56 -1.89
C SER A 304 4.94 -33.07 -3.33
N GLY A 305 5.07 -34.39 -3.47
CA GLY A 305 4.97 -35.09 -4.75
C GLY A 305 3.54 -35.54 -5.12
N ASN A 306 2.58 -35.43 -4.19
CA ASN A 306 1.18 -35.74 -4.45
C ASN A 306 0.51 -34.55 -5.15
N GLN A 307 -0.01 -34.78 -6.37
CA GLN A 307 -0.70 -33.77 -7.17
C GLN A 307 -1.85 -33.05 -6.45
N CYS A 308 -2.52 -33.73 -5.53
CA CYS A 308 -3.66 -33.19 -4.77
C CYS A 308 -3.24 -32.41 -3.51
N ASP A 309 -1.96 -32.38 -3.15
CA ASP A 309 -1.52 -31.58 -1.99
C ASP A 309 -1.47 -30.08 -2.35
N ASN A 310 -1.76 -29.22 -1.36
CA ASN A 310 -1.67 -27.77 -1.49
C ASN A 310 -0.23 -27.26 -1.70
N THR A 311 0.78 -28.10 -1.50
CA THR A 311 2.22 -27.87 -1.73
C THR A 311 2.78 -28.71 -2.88
N TYR A 312 1.92 -29.17 -3.81
CA TYR A 312 2.39 -29.95 -4.96
C TYR A 312 3.39 -29.17 -5.81
N ARG A 313 4.63 -29.66 -5.90
CA ARG A 313 5.78 -28.95 -6.49
C ARG A 313 5.85 -28.93 -8.03
N GLY A 314 4.81 -29.42 -8.71
CA GLY A 314 4.84 -29.69 -10.15
C GLY A 314 5.57 -30.99 -10.51
N THR A 315 5.71 -31.27 -11.81
CA THR A 315 6.35 -32.49 -12.33
C THR A 315 7.86 -32.38 -12.49
N SER A 316 8.37 -31.16 -12.60
CA SER A 316 9.78 -30.82 -12.79
C SER A 316 10.04 -29.41 -12.24
N PRO A 317 11.30 -29.00 -12.00
CA PRO A 317 11.63 -27.60 -11.78
C PRO A 317 11.11 -26.75 -12.95
N ALA A 318 10.52 -25.60 -12.62
CA ALA A 318 9.78 -24.71 -13.51
C ALA A 318 8.92 -25.47 -14.53
N SER A 319 8.08 -26.42 -14.08
CA SER A 319 7.10 -27.07 -14.97
C SER A 319 6.04 -26.08 -15.45
N GLU A 320 5.61 -25.17 -14.55
CA GLU A 320 4.49 -24.26 -14.78
C GLU A 320 4.90 -23.00 -15.57
N PRO A 321 4.05 -22.48 -16.46
CA PRO A 321 4.38 -21.29 -17.26
C PRO A 321 4.49 -20.03 -16.40
N GLU A 322 3.68 -19.89 -15.34
CA GLU A 322 3.75 -18.74 -14.43
C GLU A 322 5.10 -18.67 -13.72
N THR A 323 5.60 -19.80 -13.20
CA THR A 323 6.91 -19.88 -12.54
C THR A 323 8.03 -19.50 -13.51
N LYS A 324 8.03 -20.03 -14.75
CA LYS A 324 9.04 -19.69 -15.78
C LYS A 324 9.11 -18.18 -16.03
N VAL A 325 7.97 -17.51 -16.11
CA VAL A 325 7.90 -16.05 -16.31
C VAL A 325 8.57 -15.30 -15.16
N ILE A 326 8.29 -15.68 -13.91
CA ILE A 326 8.85 -15.01 -12.72
C ILE A 326 10.38 -15.19 -12.65
N GLU A 327 10.89 -16.42 -12.80
CA GLU A 327 12.35 -16.65 -12.73
C GLU A 327 13.12 -16.11 -13.94
N ALA A 328 12.52 -16.12 -15.14
CA ALA A 328 13.10 -15.45 -16.30
C ALA A 328 13.14 -13.92 -16.13
N TYR A 329 12.13 -13.33 -15.48
CA TYR A 329 12.12 -11.89 -15.21
C TYR A 329 13.23 -11.48 -14.23
N ALA A 330 13.40 -12.21 -13.12
CA ALA A 330 14.49 -11.97 -12.17
C ALA A 330 15.88 -12.04 -12.83
N ARG A 331 16.14 -13.09 -13.63
CA ARG A 331 17.39 -13.25 -14.41
C ARG A 331 17.61 -12.19 -15.48
N ASN A 332 16.54 -11.55 -15.97
CA ASN A 332 16.63 -10.44 -16.91
C ASN A 332 16.91 -9.09 -16.22
N LEU A 333 16.55 -8.93 -14.94
CA LEU A 333 16.87 -7.74 -14.16
C LEU A 333 18.31 -7.73 -13.65
N TRP A 334 18.84 -8.88 -13.24
CA TRP A 334 20.13 -8.97 -12.57
C TRP A 334 21.01 -10.12 -13.08
N PRO A 335 22.30 -9.90 -13.33
CA PRO A 335 23.27 -10.99 -13.49
C PRO A 335 23.54 -11.66 -12.13
N ASP A 336 24.03 -12.90 -12.17
CA ASP A 336 24.64 -13.51 -10.98
C ASP A 336 25.85 -12.68 -10.53
N ARG A 337 25.84 -12.24 -9.26
CA ARG A 337 26.93 -11.50 -8.62
C ARG A 337 27.66 -12.29 -7.52
N ARG A 338 27.22 -13.49 -7.14
CA ARG A 338 27.94 -14.36 -6.19
C ARG A 338 28.96 -15.23 -6.94
N GLY A 339 29.57 -16.19 -6.25
CA GLY A 339 30.35 -17.27 -6.86
C GLY A 339 29.48 -18.49 -7.17
N PRO A 340 30.01 -19.51 -7.87
CA PRO A 340 29.24 -20.67 -8.31
C PRO A 340 28.67 -21.52 -7.16
N ASN A 341 29.29 -21.51 -5.97
CA ASN A 341 28.87 -22.35 -4.85
C ASN A 341 27.68 -21.72 -4.09
N ILE A 342 26.85 -22.57 -3.47
CA ILE A 342 25.71 -22.13 -2.64
C ILE A 342 26.12 -21.37 -1.35
N ASN A 343 27.41 -21.48 -0.97
CA ASN A 343 27.97 -20.77 0.19
C ASN A 343 28.73 -19.49 -0.20
N ASP A 344 28.82 -19.14 -1.48
CA ASP A 344 29.53 -17.94 -1.93
C ASP A 344 28.64 -16.69 -1.68
N ALA A 345 29.16 -15.71 -0.97
CA ALA A 345 28.44 -14.46 -0.71
C ALA A 345 28.42 -13.54 -1.93
N ALA A 346 27.31 -12.83 -2.12
CA ALA A 346 27.25 -11.70 -3.03
C ALA A 346 28.08 -10.53 -2.45
N PRO A 347 28.81 -9.76 -3.28
CA PRO A 347 29.46 -8.52 -2.86
C PRO A 347 28.50 -7.55 -2.17
N LEU A 348 28.97 -6.78 -1.19
CA LEU A 348 28.12 -5.87 -0.42
C LEU A 348 27.57 -4.69 -1.24
N ASP A 349 28.17 -4.39 -2.39
CA ASP A 349 27.67 -3.43 -3.39
C ASP A 349 26.66 -4.06 -4.39
N THR A 350 26.22 -5.30 -4.16
CA THR A 350 25.17 -5.93 -4.97
C THR A 350 23.86 -5.17 -4.79
N SER A 351 23.47 -4.48 -5.87
CA SER A 351 22.24 -3.70 -5.95
C SER A 351 21.08 -4.55 -6.45
N GLY A 352 19.87 -4.25 -5.96
CA GLY A 352 18.65 -4.95 -6.29
C GLY A 352 17.99 -5.58 -5.07
N ILE A 353 16.66 -5.55 -5.05
CA ILE A 353 15.84 -6.22 -4.04
C ILE A 353 14.72 -6.96 -4.76
N HIS A 354 14.41 -8.18 -4.35
CA HIS A 354 13.20 -8.90 -4.74
C HIS A 354 12.29 -9.14 -3.53
N LEU A 355 11.02 -8.78 -3.64
CA LEU A 355 10.01 -8.99 -2.60
C LEU A 355 8.87 -9.88 -3.13
N ASP A 356 8.68 -11.06 -2.55
CA ASP A 356 7.47 -11.88 -2.76
C ASP A 356 6.43 -11.52 -1.69
N ILE A 357 5.34 -10.88 -2.11
CA ILE A 357 4.33 -10.36 -1.19
C ILE A 357 3.21 -11.40 -1.03
N HIS A 358 3.13 -11.93 0.18
CA HIS A 358 2.26 -13.00 0.59
C HIS A 358 1.25 -12.57 1.68
N SER A 359 0.23 -13.40 1.94
CA SER A 359 -0.53 -13.34 3.19
C SER A 359 -0.87 -14.74 3.70
N TYR A 360 -0.88 -15.04 4.99
CA TYR A 360 -0.73 -14.16 6.15
C TYR A 360 0.22 -14.77 7.17
N SER A 361 0.60 -14.00 8.19
CA SER A 361 1.06 -14.40 9.55
C SER A 361 1.76 -13.27 10.33
N GLU A 362 1.81 -12.05 9.80
CA GLU A 362 2.61 -10.93 10.32
C GLU A 362 4.09 -11.30 10.46
N LEU A 363 4.69 -11.83 9.39
CA LEU A 363 6.11 -12.22 9.32
C LEU A 363 6.89 -11.40 8.29
N MET A 364 8.19 -11.30 8.52
CA MET A 364 9.19 -10.81 7.58
C MET A 364 10.25 -11.90 7.44
N LEU A 365 10.34 -12.52 6.27
CA LEU A 365 11.12 -13.75 6.04
C LEU A 365 12.28 -13.50 5.07
N TRP A 366 13.44 -14.12 5.34
CA TRP A 366 14.63 -14.08 4.47
C TRP A 366 15.32 -15.45 4.32
N PRO A 367 16.07 -15.69 3.23
CA PRO A 367 16.75 -16.96 2.97
C PRO A 367 17.66 -17.47 4.12
N TRP A 368 17.76 -18.78 4.36
CA TRP A 368 17.16 -19.88 3.60
C TRP A 368 15.91 -20.47 4.26
N GLY A 369 14.91 -20.87 3.46
CA GLY A 369 13.84 -21.76 3.92
C GLY A 369 14.26 -23.24 4.03
N GLY A 370 15.26 -23.66 3.23
CA GLY A 370 15.69 -25.07 3.12
C GLY A 370 16.62 -25.60 4.21
N THR A 371 17.20 -24.73 5.05
CA THR A 371 18.19 -25.12 6.08
C THR A 371 18.18 -24.15 7.27
N GLN A 372 18.66 -24.62 8.43
CA GLN A 372 18.91 -23.77 9.61
C GLN A 372 20.26 -23.04 9.54
N GLN A 373 21.13 -23.38 8.59
CA GLN A 373 22.33 -22.60 8.31
C GLN A 373 21.90 -21.21 7.79
N ALA A 374 22.56 -20.15 8.25
CA ALA A 374 22.33 -18.82 7.71
C ALA A 374 22.79 -18.71 6.24
N ALA A 375 22.16 -17.81 5.49
CA ALA A 375 22.66 -17.38 4.18
C ALA A 375 24.09 -16.79 4.27
N PRO A 376 24.90 -16.85 3.19
CA PRO A 376 26.21 -16.19 3.13
C PRO A 376 26.17 -14.68 3.43
N ASN A 377 25.13 -13.98 2.98
CA ASN A 377 24.83 -12.57 3.31
C ASN A 377 23.84 -12.46 4.51
N GLY A 378 23.72 -13.51 5.31
CA GLY A 378 22.74 -13.67 6.38
C GLY A 378 22.71 -12.55 7.42
N PRO A 379 23.86 -12.00 7.89
CA PRO A 379 23.86 -10.84 8.77
C PRO A 379 23.17 -9.63 8.15
N GLN A 380 23.49 -9.30 6.89
CA GLN A 380 22.93 -8.15 6.19
C GLN A 380 21.45 -8.35 5.84
N LEU A 381 21.06 -9.58 5.46
CA LEU A 381 19.66 -9.95 5.27
C LEU A 381 18.85 -9.81 6.57
N GLN A 382 19.42 -10.21 7.72
CA GLN A 382 18.80 -10.00 9.03
C GLN A 382 18.64 -8.51 9.36
N THR A 383 19.69 -7.68 9.16
CA THR A 383 19.64 -6.23 9.45
C THR A 383 18.55 -5.55 8.61
N LEU A 384 18.52 -5.80 7.29
CA LEU A 384 17.48 -5.27 6.40
C LEU A 384 16.08 -5.82 6.74
N GLY A 385 15.97 -7.12 7.04
CA GLY A 385 14.71 -7.72 7.51
C GLY A 385 14.18 -7.06 8.79
N ARG A 386 15.05 -6.74 9.75
CA ARG A 386 14.68 -6.01 10.97
C ARG A 386 14.32 -4.54 10.72
N LYS A 387 14.95 -3.84 9.75
CA LYS A 387 14.53 -2.49 9.31
C LYS A 387 13.15 -2.54 8.64
N LEU A 388 12.91 -3.44 7.68
CA LEU A 388 11.61 -3.58 7.00
C LEU A 388 10.50 -3.92 8.01
N ALA A 389 10.77 -4.84 8.94
CA ALA A 389 9.84 -5.25 9.98
C ALA A 389 9.58 -4.18 11.05
N TYR A 390 10.36 -3.08 11.13
CA TYR A 390 10.12 -2.01 12.10
C TYR A 390 8.79 -1.27 11.80
N PHE A 391 8.48 -1.03 10.52
CA PHE A 391 7.33 -0.23 10.10
C PHE A 391 5.98 -0.92 10.34
N ASN A 392 5.93 -2.25 10.24
CA ASN A 392 4.72 -3.06 10.38
C ASN A 392 4.67 -3.88 11.69
N ASN A 393 5.76 -3.88 12.47
CA ASN A 393 5.95 -4.70 13.68
C ASN A 393 5.83 -6.22 13.45
N TYR A 394 6.01 -6.70 12.21
CA TYR A 394 5.97 -8.13 11.88
C TYR A 394 7.15 -8.89 12.51
N TYR A 395 7.05 -10.20 12.66
CA TYR A 395 8.11 -11.00 13.27
C TYR A 395 9.24 -11.28 12.25
N PRO A 396 10.46 -10.75 12.46
CA PRO A 396 11.57 -10.93 11.53
C PRO A 396 12.25 -12.28 11.79
N THR A 397 12.38 -13.14 10.78
CA THR A 397 13.09 -14.42 10.93
C THR A 397 13.60 -14.96 9.59
N GLN A 398 14.59 -15.85 9.63
CA GLN A 398 14.91 -16.70 8.50
C GLN A 398 13.69 -17.58 8.14
N SER A 399 13.48 -17.85 6.85
CA SER A 399 12.28 -18.50 6.25
C SER A 399 12.00 -19.96 6.70
N ILE A 400 12.74 -20.52 7.66
CA ILE A 400 12.60 -21.91 8.12
C ILE A 400 11.65 -22.03 9.33
N GLY A 401 10.64 -22.90 9.22
CA GLY A 401 9.62 -23.13 10.24
C GLY A 401 9.86 -24.38 11.09
N LEU A 402 8.81 -25.20 11.31
CA LEU A 402 8.93 -26.54 11.89
C LEU A 402 9.70 -27.48 10.97
N TYR A 403 9.43 -27.35 9.67
CA TYR A 403 10.02 -28.11 8.58
C TYR A 403 10.54 -27.13 7.52
N PRO A 404 11.60 -27.48 6.76
CA PRO A 404 12.12 -26.63 5.71
C PRO A 404 11.13 -26.41 4.54
N THR A 405 11.48 -25.53 3.61
CA THR A 405 10.82 -25.36 2.31
C THR A 405 11.82 -25.47 1.16
N ASP A 406 11.34 -25.75 -0.05
CA ASP A 406 12.18 -25.91 -1.25
C ASP A 406 11.47 -25.37 -2.52
N GLY A 407 12.20 -25.14 -3.60
CA GLY A 407 11.66 -24.62 -4.87
C GLY A 407 10.97 -23.25 -4.80
N THR A 408 11.52 -22.29 -4.04
CA THR A 408 10.91 -20.97 -3.78
C THR A 408 11.48 -19.81 -4.62
N SER A 409 10.71 -18.73 -4.74
CA SER A 409 11.01 -17.48 -5.49
C SER A 409 12.24 -16.72 -4.96
N ASP A 410 12.37 -16.63 -3.63
CA ASP A 410 13.54 -16.09 -2.93
C ASP A 410 14.80 -16.94 -3.21
N GLY A 411 14.62 -18.24 -3.44
CA GLY A 411 15.66 -19.19 -3.81
C GLY A 411 16.35 -18.82 -5.12
N VAL A 412 15.63 -18.48 -6.18
CA VAL A 412 16.27 -18.01 -7.43
C VAL A 412 16.93 -16.64 -7.21
N SER A 413 16.21 -15.71 -6.58
CA SER A 413 16.66 -14.32 -6.52
C SER A 413 17.91 -14.13 -5.66
N TYR A 414 17.94 -14.73 -4.47
CA TYR A 414 19.12 -14.72 -3.61
C TYR A 414 20.08 -15.86 -3.93
N GLY A 415 19.57 -17.10 -4.04
CA GLY A 415 20.42 -18.28 -4.11
C GLY A 415 21.04 -18.56 -5.48
N GLU A 416 20.42 -18.09 -6.57
CA GLU A 416 21.05 -18.13 -7.89
C GLU A 416 21.80 -16.83 -8.19
N LEU A 417 21.20 -15.66 -7.95
CA LEU A 417 21.75 -14.37 -8.44
C LEU A 417 22.49 -13.53 -7.37
N GLY A 418 22.32 -13.83 -6.08
CA GLY A 418 22.89 -13.04 -4.97
C GLY A 418 22.11 -11.78 -4.58
N VAL A 419 20.92 -11.55 -5.16
CA VAL A 419 20.08 -10.36 -4.94
C VAL A 419 19.34 -10.45 -3.61
N ALA A 420 19.20 -9.33 -2.88
CA ALA A 420 18.57 -9.33 -1.56
C ALA A 420 17.07 -9.68 -1.67
N ALA A 421 16.69 -10.89 -1.24
CA ALA A 421 15.34 -11.42 -1.39
C ALA A 421 14.61 -11.57 -0.05
N PHE A 422 13.32 -11.19 -0.01
CA PHE A 422 12.47 -11.27 1.18
C PHE A 422 11.04 -11.70 0.85
N THR A 423 10.40 -12.35 1.81
CA THR A 423 8.96 -12.67 1.79
C THR A 423 8.23 -11.89 2.88
N PHE A 424 7.20 -11.13 2.50
CA PHE A 424 6.29 -10.44 3.42
C PHE A 424 5.04 -11.28 3.68
N GLU A 425 4.68 -11.55 4.93
CA GLU A 425 3.43 -12.25 5.27
C GLU A 425 2.38 -11.30 5.88
N LEU A 426 1.60 -10.66 5.01
CA LEU A 426 0.66 -9.59 5.38
C LEU A 426 -0.52 -10.07 6.24
N GLY A 427 -0.78 -9.40 7.36
CA GLY A 427 -1.99 -9.59 8.17
C GLY A 427 -2.11 -10.97 8.84
N LYS A 428 -3.34 -11.40 9.15
CA LYS A 428 -3.67 -12.54 10.03
C LYS A 428 -4.64 -13.58 9.41
N GLN A 429 -5.15 -13.31 8.21
CA GLN A 429 -6.07 -14.16 7.44
C GLN A 429 -5.88 -13.93 5.93
N PHE A 430 -6.26 -14.90 5.07
CA PHE A 430 -6.11 -14.74 3.60
C PHE A 430 -7.05 -13.66 3.03
N PHE A 431 -8.26 -13.57 3.60
CA PHE A 431 -9.33 -12.67 3.17
C PHE A 431 -9.57 -11.57 4.23
N GLU A 432 -8.60 -10.69 4.42
CA GLU A 432 -8.69 -9.57 5.36
C GLU A 432 -9.86 -8.62 5.02
N SER A 433 -10.50 -8.05 6.04
CA SER A 433 -11.56 -7.06 5.82
C SER A 433 -10.99 -5.73 5.33
N CYS A 434 -11.78 -4.95 4.58
CA CYS A 434 -11.33 -3.64 4.11
C CYS A 434 -10.97 -2.66 5.24
N THR A 435 -11.61 -2.79 6.41
CA THR A 435 -11.24 -2.04 7.61
C THR A 435 -9.88 -2.47 8.17
N SER A 436 -9.55 -3.76 8.12
CA SER A 436 -8.21 -4.29 8.48
C SER A 436 -7.14 -3.79 7.51
N TYR A 437 -7.49 -3.78 6.21
CA TYR A 437 -6.60 -3.31 5.15
C TYR A 437 -6.28 -1.82 5.27
N GLU A 438 -7.27 -0.93 5.12
CA GLU A 438 -7.07 0.52 5.07
C GLU A 438 -6.52 1.10 6.38
N ASN A 439 -6.97 0.59 7.54
CA ASN A 439 -6.59 1.18 8.84
C ASN A 439 -5.31 0.59 9.45
N LYS A 440 -4.77 -0.51 8.90
CA LYS A 440 -3.60 -1.19 9.48
C LYS A 440 -2.62 -1.76 8.46
N ILE A 441 -3.06 -2.66 7.58
CA ILE A 441 -2.13 -3.40 6.71
C ILE A 441 -1.49 -2.47 5.67
N LYS A 442 -2.31 -1.66 4.99
CA LYS A 442 -1.88 -0.68 3.97
C LYS A 442 -0.93 0.39 4.54
N PRO A 443 -1.30 1.21 5.54
CA PRO A 443 -0.48 2.34 5.98
C PRO A 443 0.87 1.91 6.57
N ASP A 444 0.98 0.72 7.16
CA ASP A 444 2.23 0.27 7.77
C ASP A 444 3.16 -0.47 6.81
N ASN A 445 2.61 -1.34 5.93
CA ASN A 445 3.44 -2.01 4.93
C ASN A 445 3.85 -1.09 3.78
N LEU A 446 3.05 -0.08 3.44
CA LEU A 446 3.45 0.93 2.44
C LEU A 446 4.75 1.63 2.84
N LYS A 447 4.92 1.99 4.12
CA LYS A 447 6.17 2.55 4.66
C LYS A 447 7.37 1.59 4.50
N ALA A 448 7.15 0.28 4.67
CA ALA A 448 8.19 -0.72 4.47
C ALA A 448 8.57 -0.88 2.99
N LEU A 449 7.62 -0.79 2.06
CA LEU A 449 7.90 -0.82 0.62
C LEU A 449 8.63 0.45 0.15
N ILE A 450 8.26 1.62 0.69
CA ILE A 450 9.01 2.87 0.49
C ILE A 450 10.45 2.71 1.02
N TYR A 451 10.64 2.15 2.22
CA TYR A 451 11.98 1.88 2.76
C TYR A 451 12.81 0.98 1.85
N ALA A 452 12.24 -0.12 1.33
CA ALA A 452 12.90 -1.00 0.37
C ALA A 452 13.35 -0.22 -0.88
N ALA A 453 12.48 0.62 -1.44
CA ALA A 453 12.78 1.45 -2.61
C ALA A 453 13.80 2.57 -2.35
N LYS A 454 14.02 2.98 -1.08
CA LYS A 454 15.13 3.87 -0.70
C LYS A 454 16.49 3.14 -0.67
N VAL A 455 16.54 1.91 -0.16
CA VAL A 455 17.81 1.19 0.10
C VAL A 455 18.26 0.25 -1.03
N VAL A 456 17.44 0.04 -2.06
CA VAL A 456 17.68 -0.88 -3.19
C VAL A 456 19.01 -0.70 -3.95
N ARG A 457 19.64 0.49 -3.87
CA ARG A 457 20.98 0.72 -4.41
C ARG A 457 22.06 -0.11 -3.71
N THR A 458 21.97 -0.26 -2.39
CA THR A 458 23.00 -0.90 -1.54
C THR A 458 22.34 -1.63 -0.34
N PRO A 459 21.49 -2.64 -0.58
CA PRO A 459 20.70 -3.32 0.44
C PRO A 459 21.54 -4.07 1.48
N TYR A 460 22.79 -4.40 1.18
CA TYR A 460 23.70 -5.06 2.12
C TYR A 460 24.59 -4.08 2.92
N VAL A 461 24.37 -2.76 2.81
CA VAL A 461 25.15 -1.74 3.54
C VAL A 461 24.26 -0.65 4.15
N THR A 462 23.41 -0.01 3.35
CA THR A 462 22.59 1.13 3.78
C THR A 462 21.64 0.81 4.96
N PRO A 463 21.03 -0.38 5.05
CA PRO A 463 20.19 -0.75 6.19
C PRO A 463 20.91 -0.89 7.53
N SER A 464 22.25 -0.87 7.57
CA SER A 464 23.03 -0.88 8.82
C SER A 464 23.25 0.51 9.42
N GLY A 465 22.89 1.59 8.72
CA GLY A 465 23.08 2.97 9.19
C GLY A 465 21.82 3.63 9.74
N PRO A 466 21.94 4.84 10.33
CA PRO A 466 20.83 5.55 10.96
C PRO A 466 19.81 6.07 9.94
N ASP A 467 18.52 5.93 10.22
CA ASP A 467 17.48 6.53 9.38
C ASP A 467 17.36 8.03 9.69
N THR A 468 17.22 8.86 8.65
CA THR A 468 16.78 10.25 8.77
C THR A 468 15.27 10.34 8.62
N THR A 469 14.61 11.03 9.54
CA THR A 469 13.15 11.23 9.57
C THR A 469 12.82 12.64 10.08
N GLN A 470 11.58 13.10 9.91
CA GLN A 470 11.18 14.47 10.31
C GLN A 470 12.10 15.54 9.71
N VAL A 471 12.46 15.37 8.43
CA VAL A 471 13.13 16.44 7.67
C VAL A 471 12.13 17.58 7.52
N ASN A 472 12.48 18.76 8.03
CA ASN A 472 11.67 19.97 7.91
C ASN A 472 12.57 21.10 7.41
N ILE A 473 12.04 21.97 6.56
CA ILE A 473 12.73 23.16 6.06
C ILE A 473 11.83 24.38 6.32
N SER A 474 12.41 25.43 6.92
CA SER A 474 11.65 26.56 7.46
C SER A 474 11.01 27.46 6.38
N ASN A 475 10.22 28.44 6.83
CA ASN A 475 9.65 29.52 6.01
C ASN A 475 8.73 29.03 4.86
N GLY A 476 8.11 27.85 5.00
CA GLY A 476 7.25 27.26 3.97
C GLY A 476 7.98 26.88 2.67
N ALA A 477 9.32 26.79 2.67
CA ALA A 477 10.11 26.63 1.45
C ALA A 477 9.72 25.39 0.61
N SER A 478 9.30 24.31 1.26
CA SER A 478 8.86 23.06 0.60
C SER A 478 7.48 23.16 -0.06
N SER A 479 6.66 24.15 0.30
CA SER A 479 5.28 24.34 -0.20
C SER A 479 5.09 25.66 -0.96
N SER A 480 5.17 26.82 -0.29
CA SER A 480 4.99 28.16 -0.90
C SER A 480 6.28 28.72 -1.51
N GLY A 481 7.43 28.12 -1.18
CA GLY A 481 8.74 28.56 -1.65
C GLY A 481 9.21 29.89 -1.06
N VAL A 482 10.45 30.26 -1.37
CA VAL A 482 11.09 31.49 -0.86
C VAL A 482 11.81 32.26 -1.96
N ASN A 483 12.20 33.50 -1.68
CA ASN A 483 13.00 34.30 -2.60
C ASN A 483 14.47 33.80 -2.63
N PRO A 484 15.20 33.93 -3.75
CA PRO A 484 16.63 33.61 -3.81
C PRO A 484 17.44 34.39 -2.75
N GLY A 485 18.41 33.72 -2.12
CA GLY A 485 19.23 34.30 -1.03
C GLY A 485 18.56 34.32 0.34
N THR A 486 17.36 33.74 0.49
CA THR A 486 16.80 33.42 1.81
C THR A 486 17.65 32.34 2.48
N GLN A 487 18.05 32.55 3.73
CA GLN A 487 18.62 31.49 4.56
C GLN A 487 17.50 30.71 5.24
N LEU A 488 17.51 29.38 5.08
CA LEU A 488 16.51 28.48 5.62
C LEU A 488 17.14 27.60 6.70
N THR A 489 16.40 27.34 7.78
CA THR A 489 16.80 26.30 8.74
C THR A 489 16.29 24.95 8.25
N ILE A 490 17.16 23.96 8.18
CA ILE A 490 16.80 22.56 7.97
C ILE A 490 17.01 21.79 9.28
N THR A 491 16.01 21.01 9.70
CA THR A 491 16.10 20.10 10.85
C THR A 491 15.75 18.67 10.44
N ALA A 492 16.29 17.68 11.15
CA ALA A 492 15.92 16.27 11.01
C ALA A 492 16.21 15.48 12.30
N THR A 493 15.47 14.39 12.52
CA THR A 493 15.82 13.36 13.50
C THR A 493 16.63 12.24 12.82
N ALA A 494 17.88 12.04 13.24
CA ALA A 494 18.70 10.90 12.86
C ALA A 494 18.60 9.79 13.91
N SER A 495 18.31 8.54 13.54
CA SER A 495 18.10 7.46 14.52
C SER A 495 18.59 6.09 14.05
N ASP A 496 19.50 5.48 14.83
CA ASP A 496 19.97 4.10 14.66
C ASP A 496 19.31 3.12 15.65
N THR A 497 18.07 3.40 16.06
CA THR A 497 17.30 2.49 16.95
C THR A 497 16.11 1.82 16.26
N ARG A 498 15.90 2.11 14.96
CA ARG A 498 14.70 1.75 14.19
C ARG A 498 14.74 0.34 13.60
N TYR A 499 15.00 -0.65 14.47
CA TYR A 499 15.04 -2.07 14.13
C TYR A 499 13.96 -2.83 14.90
N ASN A 500 13.33 -3.81 14.25
CA ASN A 500 12.42 -4.74 14.92
C ASN A 500 13.22 -5.83 15.66
N ASN A 501 13.25 -5.71 16.99
CA ASN A 501 13.98 -6.63 17.88
C ASN A 501 13.07 -7.71 18.49
N ARG A 502 11.98 -8.14 17.81
CA ARG A 502 11.12 -9.25 18.27
C ARG A 502 11.82 -10.62 18.22
N ASN A 503 12.91 -10.75 17.46
CA ASN A 503 13.67 -12.00 17.29
C ASN A 503 15.17 -11.72 17.28
N GLY A 504 15.79 -11.77 18.46
CA GLY A 504 17.13 -11.22 18.69
C GLY A 504 17.17 -9.69 18.59
N ALA A 505 18.34 -9.10 18.82
CA ALA A 505 18.56 -7.66 18.77
C ALA A 505 19.58 -7.29 17.68
N GLU A 506 19.34 -6.18 17.00
CA GLU A 506 20.34 -5.53 16.14
C GLU A 506 21.24 -4.61 16.99
N PRO A 507 22.58 -4.60 16.77
CA PRO A 507 23.43 -3.60 17.38
C PRO A 507 23.02 -2.21 16.91
N SER A 508 22.90 -1.28 17.85
CA SER A 508 22.61 0.13 17.60
C SER A 508 23.75 1.00 18.12
N GLN A 509 24.12 2.00 17.35
CA GLN A 509 25.29 2.84 17.48
C GLN A 509 24.89 4.27 17.85
N ASN A 510 25.85 5.07 18.30
CA ASN A 510 25.65 6.52 18.36
C ASN A 510 25.70 7.09 16.94
N ILE A 511 24.93 8.16 16.69
CA ILE A 511 25.12 8.98 15.49
C ILE A 511 26.48 9.68 15.62
N ALA A 512 27.19 9.86 14.51
CA ALA A 512 28.52 10.49 14.47
C ALA A 512 28.63 11.63 13.45
N ALA A 513 27.76 11.66 12.44
CA ALA A 513 27.60 12.79 11.51
C ALA A 513 26.21 12.78 10.89
N ALA A 514 25.79 13.93 10.36
CA ALA A 514 24.68 14.05 9.42
C ALA A 514 25.01 15.11 8.37
N GLU A 515 24.43 14.97 7.18
CA GLU A 515 24.68 15.86 6.05
C GLU A 515 23.48 15.93 5.11
N TYR A 516 23.41 17.00 4.33
CA TYR A 516 22.48 17.13 3.21
C TYR A 516 23.21 17.46 1.90
N TYR A 517 22.51 17.24 0.79
CA TYR A 517 22.92 17.58 -0.57
C TYR A 517 21.79 18.30 -1.28
N ILE A 518 22.09 19.20 -2.22
CA ILE A 518 21.09 19.87 -3.08
C ILE A 518 21.25 19.35 -4.53
N ASP A 519 20.14 18.90 -5.11
CA ASP A 519 19.91 18.37 -6.47
C ASP A 519 20.71 17.13 -6.90
N VAL A 520 22.01 17.09 -6.61
CA VAL A 520 22.92 15.98 -6.93
C VAL A 520 23.08 15.08 -5.70
N PRO A 521 22.56 13.84 -5.71
CA PRO A 521 22.62 12.94 -4.55
C PRO A 521 24.03 12.33 -4.38
N PRO A 522 24.37 11.84 -3.17
CA PRO A 522 25.72 11.39 -2.81
C PRO A 522 26.31 10.25 -3.66
N TRP A 523 25.50 9.50 -4.41
CA TRP A 523 25.99 8.41 -5.28
C TRP A 523 26.40 8.88 -6.69
N GLU A 524 25.96 10.06 -7.14
CA GLU A 524 26.29 10.58 -8.48
C GLU A 524 27.66 11.26 -8.52
N THR A 525 28.71 10.55 -8.11
CA THR A 525 30.08 11.08 -7.99
C THR A 525 30.61 11.79 -9.25
N ALA A 526 30.19 11.39 -10.45
CA ALA A 526 30.52 12.06 -11.72
C ALA A 526 30.01 13.51 -11.82
N ASN A 527 28.95 13.86 -11.08
CA ASN A 527 28.34 15.18 -11.01
C ASN A 527 28.91 16.04 -9.85
N ASN A 528 29.94 15.55 -9.13
CA ASN A 528 30.60 16.20 -7.99
C ASN A 528 29.62 16.67 -6.88
N PRO A 529 28.83 15.77 -6.26
CA PRO A 529 27.89 16.10 -5.19
C PRO A 529 28.60 16.72 -3.98
N THR A 530 28.19 17.93 -3.60
CA THR A 530 28.76 18.68 -2.47
C THR A 530 27.96 18.43 -1.19
N PRO A 531 28.56 17.82 -0.13
CA PRO A 531 27.91 17.65 1.16
C PRO A 531 27.89 18.97 1.96
N PHE A 532 26.78 19.22 2.63
CA PHE A 532 26.61 20.28 3.62
C PHE A 532 26.38 19.66 5.00
N THR A 533 27.16 20.06 6.01
CA THR A 533 27.11 19.48 7.36
C THR A 533 25.83 19.85 8.11
N LEU A 534 25.19 18.85 8.72
CA LEU A 534 24.19 19.03 9.77
C LEU A 534 24.84 18.75 11.13
N ASN A 535 24.60 19.61 12.11
CA ASN A 535 25.15 19.48 13.46
C ASN A 535 24.08 18.94 14.40
N ALA A 536 24.42 17.98 15.28
CA ALA A 536 23.54 17.59 16.38
C ALA A 536 23.36 18.77 17.36
N VAL A 537 22.14 18.98 17.84
CA VAL A 537 21.74 20.16 18.66
C VAL A 537 22.49 20.21 19.99
N ASP A 538 22.73 19.06 20.63
CA ASP A 538 23.54 18.89 21.84
C ASP A 538 24.88 18.15 21.58
N GLY A 539 25.23 17.96 20.29
CA GLY A 539 26.44 17.28 19.84
C GLY A 539 26.30 15.75 19.78
N PHE A 540 26.97 15.11 18.82
CA PHE A 540 26.82 13.68 18.50
C PHE A 540 27.25 12.77 19.67
N ASN A 541 26.30 12.40 20.54
CA ASN A 541 26.51 11.70 21.81
C ASN A 541 25.48 10.58 22.10
N GLN A 542 24.41 10.47 21.31
CA GLN A 542 23.29 9.52 21.47
C GLN A 542 23.07 8.65 20.22
N LYS A 543 22.21 7.63 20.39
CA LYS A 543 21.72 6.75 19.30
C LYS A 543 20.57 7.35 18.48
N THR A 544 20.07 8.50 18.90
CA THR A 544 19.06 9.27 18.20
C THR A 544 19.34 10.73 18.50
N GLU A 545 19.54 11.52 17.45
CA GLU A 545 19.93 12.92 17.52
C GLU A 545 18.92 13.80 16.80
N GLN A 546 18.69 15.00 17.31
CA GLN A 546 18.15 16.09 16.49
C GLN A 546 19.32 16.80 15.83
N VAL A 547 19.30 16.90 14.50
CA VAL A 547 20.34 17.56 13.71
C VAL A 547 19.76 18.78 13.00
N THR A 548 20.58 19.83 12.87
CA THR A 548 20.19 21.12 12.31
C THR A 548 21.30 21.73 11.46
N GLY A 549 20.92 22.55 10.48
CA GLY A 549 21.82 23.31 9.63
C GLY A 549 21.11 24.43 8.88
N VAL A 550 21.88 25.17 8.08
CA VAL A 550 21.36 26.26 7.24
C VAL A 550 21.49 25.86 5.77
N ILE A 551 20.41 26.02 5.01
CA ILE A 551 20.42 26.04 3.55
C ILE A 551 20.51 27.50 3.13
N ASP A 552 21.63 27.86 2.50
CA ASP A 552 21.75 29.13 1.79
C ASP A 552 21.17 28.95 0.38
N THR A 553 20.11 29.69 0.05
CA THR A 553 19.50 29.66 -1.28
C THR A 553 20.17 30.63 -2.27
N THR A 554 21.26 31.28 -1.88
CA THR A 554 22.06 32.15 -2.76
C THR A 554 22.63 31.36 -3.94
N GLY A 555 22.23 31.72 -5.15
CA GLY A 555 22.70 31.07 -6.38
C GLY A 555 21.92 29.81 -6.78
N LEU A 556 20.92 29.38 -6.01
CA LEU A 556 19.92 28.45 -6.53
C LEU A 556 19.08 29.13 -7.62
N SER A 557 18.69 28.34 -8.62
CA SER A 557 17.82 28.80 -9.72
C SER A 557 16.38 28.99 -9.28
N GLU A 558 15.57 29.68 -10.08
CA GLU A 558 14.12 29.60 -9.95
C GLU A 558 13.63 28.16 -10.18
N GLY A 559 12.69 27.70 -9.35
CA GLY A 559 12.07 26.38 -9.49
C GLY A 559 12.19 25.50 -8.24
N LYS A 560 12.00 24.19 -8.43
CA LYS A 560 11.97 23.18 -7.37
C LYS A 560 13.30 22.43 -7.29
N HIS A 561 13.98 22.59 -6.16
CA HIS A 561 15.23 21.93 -5.79
C HIS A 561 14.98 20.75 -4.85
N MET A 562 15.83 19.72 -4.93
CA MET A 562 15.73 18.50 -4.13
C MET A 562 16.80 18.49 -3.04
N VAL A 563 16.40 18.42 -1.76
CA VAL A 563 17.33 18.33 -0.64
C VAL A 563 17.35 16.90 -0.12
N TYR A 564 18.49 16.21 -0.25
CA TYR A 564 18.65 14.81 0.20
C TYR A 564 19.38 14.77 1.54
N VAL A 565 18.80 14.14 2.57
CA VAL A 565 19.36 14.13 3.94
C VAL A 565 19.70 12.70 4.39
N ARG A 566 20.94 12.49 4.87
CA ARG A 566 21.38 11.22 5.48
C ARG A 566 22.19 11.42 6.76
N ALA A 567 22.27 10.36 7.56
CA ALA A 567 23.07 10.31 8.78
C ALA A 567 24.04 9.12 8.78
N LYS A 568 25.08 9.24 9.60
CA LYS A 568 26.17 8.27 9.76
C LYS A 568 26.30 7.86 11.22
N ASP A 569 26.53 6.59 11.46
CA ASP A 569 26.83 6.09 12.81
C ASP A 569 28.32 6.13 13.19
N SER A 570 28.62 5.77 14.44
CA SER A 570 29.97 5.70 15.00
C SER A 570 30.80 4.47 14.58
N GLN A 571 30.25 3.51 13.82
CA GLN A 571 31.03 2.44 13.18
C GLN A 571 31.47 2.82 11.76
N GLY A 572 30.72 3.69 11.09
CA GLY A 572 31.03 4.18 9.75
C GLY A 572 29.86 4.13 8.76
N ASN A 573 28.73 3.52 9.12
CA ASN A 573 27.67 3.20 8.17
C ASN A 573 26.82 4.44 7.87
N TRP A 574 26.66 4.75 6.57
CA TRP A 574 25.70 5.75 6.10
C TRP A 574 24.34 5.09 5.91
N GLY A 575 23.32 5.64 6.59
CA GLY A 575 21.94 5.15 6.50
C GLY A 575 21.20 5.61 5.23
N PRO A 576 19.89 5.31 5.15
CA PRO A 576 19.06 5.70 4.01
C PRO A 576 18.93 7.21 3.87
N ILE A 577 18.57 7.63 2.65
CA ILE A 577 18.25 9.02 2.32
C ILE A 577 16.76 9.27 2.54
N THR A 578 16.45 10.42 3.13
CA THR A 578 15.11 11.02 3.13
C THR A 578 15.24 12.39 2.50
N ALA A 579 14.39 12.69 1.53
CA ALA A 579 14.42 13.97 0.82
C ALA A 579 13.29 14.91 1.24
N GLU A 580 13.49 16.20 0.98
CA GLU A 580 12.48 17.25 1.06
C GLU A 580 12.72 18.29 -0.05
N PHE A 581 11.69 19.01 -0.47
CA PHE A 581 11.81 20.05 -1.50
C PHE A 581 12.19 21.42 -0.92
N VAL A 582 12.86 22.22 -1.75
CA VAL A 582 12.97 23.67 -1.60
C VAL A 582 12.52 24.32 -2.90
N ASN A 583 11.52 25.20 -2.85
CA ASN A 583 11.06 25.95 -4.01
C ASN A 583 11.59 27.38 -3.95
N ILE A 584 12.21 27.83 -5.03
CA ILE A 584 12.73 29.17 -5.20
C ILE A 584 11.80 29.92 -6.16
N ARG A 585 11.25 31.04 -5.68
CA ARG A 585 10.29 31.88 -6.39
C ARG A 585 10.97 32.67 -7.51
N SER A 586 10.19 32.99 -8.54
CA SER A 586 10.62 33.84 -9.66
C SER A 586 11.16 35.18 -9.18
N GLY A 587 12.23 35.66 -9.83
CA GLY A 587 12.97 36.87 -9.45
C GLY A 587 12.26 38.21 -9.71
N GLY A 588 10.95 38.28 -9.51
CA GLY A 588 10.20 39.53 -9.47
C GLY A 588 10.42 40.28 -8.16
N THR A 589 10.45 41.61 -8.22
CA THR A 589 10.35 42.45 -7.02
C THR A 589 9.09 42.09 -6.24
N ASN A 590 9.21 41.89 -4.92
CA ASN A 590 8.14 41.56 -3.98
C ASN A 590 6.72 41.84 -4.50
N PRO A 591 5.88 40.79 -4.67
CA PRO A 591 4.49 40.93 -4.28
C PRO A 591 4.47 41.51 -2.85
N PRO A 592 3.56 42.44 -2.52
CA PRO A 592 3.30 42.77 -1.12
C PRO A 592 3.02 41.50 -0.31
N ALA A 593 3.16 41.58 1.02
CA ALA A 593 2.78 40.50 1.94
C ALA A 593 1.25 40.31 1.96
N THR A 594 0.72 39.68 0.91
CA THR A 594 -0.70 39.56 0.58
C THR A 594 -1.03 38.22 -0.11
N ALA A 595 -0.19 37.22 0.08
CA ALA A 595 -0.36 35.88 -0.49
C ALA A 595 0.06 34.83 0.56
N TYR A 596 -0.86 34.58 1.49
CA TYR A 596 -0.79 33.50 2.47
C TYR A 596 -0.62 32.15 1.75
N CYS A 597 -0.06 31.16 2.44
CA CYS A 597 0.19 29.84 1.86
C CYS A 597 -1.07 29.19 1.27
N ASP A 598 -0.94 28.43 0.18
CA ASP A 598 -2.04 27.65 -0.40
C ASP A 598 -2.62 26.66 0.62
N THR A 599 -3.95 26.54 0.63
CA THR A 599 -4.68 25.48 1.34
C THR A 599 -5.86 24.99 0.50
N LYS A 600 -6.20 23.70 0.56
CA LYS A 600 -7.44 23.13 -0.02
C LYS A 600 -7.68 21.68 0.38
N SER A 601 -8.94 21.25 0.35
CA SER A 601 -9.25 19.82 0.39
C SER A 601 -9.06 19.15 -0.98
N GLY A 602 -9.02 17.81 -0.99
CA GLY A 602 -9.14 17.00 -2.21
C GLY A 602 -10.61 16.81 -2.64
N ASN A 603 -11.56 17.02 -1.73
CA ASN A 603 -12.99 16.84 -1.96
C ASN A 603 -13.81 17.51 -0.83
N ALA A 604 -14.75 18.38 -1.20
CA ALA A 604 -15.73 19.01 -0.30
C ALA A 604 -17.20 18.62 -0.64
N ARG A 605 -17.39 17.64 -1.54
CA ARG A 605 -18.70 17.31 -2.10
C ARG A 605 -19.67 16.71 -1.07
N TYR A 606 -19.14 16.07 -0.05
CA TYR A 606 -19.92 15.34 0.96
C TYR A 606 -20.02 16.11 2.28
N GLU A 607 -18.96 16.85 2.64
CA GLU A 607 -18.81 17.68 3.82
C GLU A 607 -18.09 18.99 3.45
N TRP A 608 -18.60 20.13 3.92
CA TRP A 608 -18.04 21.47 3.64
C TRP A 608 -18.36 22.47 4.76
N ILE A 609 -17.83 23.70 4.70
CA ILE A 609 -18.13 24.73 5.71
C ILE A 609 -19.40 25.47 5.29
N GLN A 610 -20.48 25.33 6.06
CA GLN A 610 -21.77 25.93 5.69
C GLN A 610 -21.93 27.36 6.22
N GLN A 611 -21.41 27.65 7.42
CA GLN A 611 -21.53 28.96 8.04
C GLN A 611 -20.40 29.21 9.05
N VAL A 612 -19.85 30.42 9.00
CA VAL A 612 -18.89 30.97 9.97
C VAL A 612 -19.49 32.23 10.59
N ASP A 613 -19.64 32.21 11.92
CA ASP A 613 -20.10 33.35 12.71
C ASP A 613 -19.01 33.76 13.71
N VAL A 614 -18.68 35.05 13.76
CA VAL A 614 -17.69 35.61 14.69
C VAL A 614 -18.20 36.93 15.26
N GLY A 615 -18.51 36.96 16.55
CA GLY A 615 -19.18 38.10 17.19
C GLY A 615 -20.50 38.46 16.49
N ASN A 616 -20.52 39.58 15.76
CA ASN A 616 -21.66 40.04 14.94
C ASN A 616 -21.51 39.73 13.44
N PHE A 617 -20.37 39.18 12.99
CA PHE A 617 -20.19 38.71 11.62
C PHE A 617 -20.90 37.38 11.41
N SER A 618 -21.50 37.21 10.23
CA SER A 618 -22.08 35.95 9.76
C SER A 618 -21.95 35.86 8.24
N HIS A 619 -21.51 34.70 7.75
CA HIS A 619 -21.39 34.37 6.34
C HIS A 619 -21.70 32.90 6.08
N GLN A 620 -22.40 32.61 4.97
CA GLN A 620 -22.79 31.27 4.55
C GLN A 620 -22.17 30.89 3.20
N SER A 621 -21.76 29.64 3.07
CA SER A 621 -20.94 29.11 1.98
C SER A 621 -21.50 27.82 1.38
N ASN A 622 -21.00 27.46 0.20
CA ASN A 622 -21.38 26.24 -0.53
C ASN A 622 -20.11 25.46 -0.89
N ALA A 623 -20.16 24.13 -0.76
CA ALA A 623 -19.09 23.18 -1.02
C ALA A 623 -18.09 23.58 -2.11
N ALA A 624 -16.93 24.10 -1.69
CA ALA A 624 -15.72 24.20 -2.50
C ALA A 624 -14.55 23.56 -1.76
N VAL A 625 -13.48 23.23 -2.49
CA VAL A 625 -12.24 22.71 -1.86
C VAL A 625 -11.45 23.80 -1.14
N TYR A 626 -11.66 25.06 -1.53
CA TYR A 626 -11.15 26.28 -0.93
C TYR A 626 -12.05 27.45 -1.34
N SER A 627 -12.34 28.37 -0.41
CA SER A 627 -13.16 29.57 -0.65
C SER A 627 -12.48 30.85 -0.14
N ASP A 628 -12.23 31.81 -1.04
CA ASP A 628 -11.78 33.16 -0.68
C ASP A 628 -13.01 34.02 -0.31
N HIS A 629 -13.09 34.38 0.96
CA HIS A 629 -14.13 35.19 1.59
C HIS A 629 -13.53 36.45 2.25
N THR A 630 -12.41 36.94 1.71
CA THR A 630 -11.85 38.25 2.06
C THR A 630 -12.83 39.38 1.73
N GLU A 631 -12.64 40.53 2.37
CA GLU A 631 -13.45 41.74 2.13
C GLU A 631 -13.48 42.13 0.65
N SER A 632 -12.39 41.86 -0.08
CA SER A 632 -12.27 42.06 -1.52
C SER A 632 -13.28 41.26 -2.37
N LYS A 633 -13.83 40.16 -1.83
CA LYS A 633 -14.80 39.28 -2.51
C LYS A 633 -16.23 39.48 -2.00
N ILE A 634 -16.40 39.59 -0.68
CA ILE A 634 -17.73 39.56 -0.04
C ILE A 634 -18.19 40.92 0.51
N ASN A 635 -17.36 41.98 0.42
CA ASN A 635 -17.65 43.33 0.92
C ASN A 635 -18.09 43.35 2.39
N LYS A 636 -17.44 42.51 3.21
CA LYS A 636 -17.57 42.41 4.67
C LYS A 636 -16.21 42.07 5.27
N SER A 637 -15.97 42.47 6.50
CA SER A 637 -14.84 42.01 7.33
C SER A 637 -15.33 41.62 8.73
N ILE A 638 -14.54 40.80 9.41
CA ILE A 638 -14.79 40.35 10.78
C ILE A 638 -14.14 41.34 11.75
N ALA A 639 -14.94 42.11 12.50
CA ALA A 639 -14.40 42.96 13.55
C ALA A 639 -14.08 42.13 14.81
N VAL A 640 -12.84 42.22 15.31
CA VAL A 640 -12.41 41.60 16.57
C VAL A 640 -11.75 42.64 17.48
N THR A 641 -11.88 42.46 18.79
CA THR A 641 -11.21 43.29 19.80
C THR A 641 -10.17 42.48 20.57
N SER A 642 -9.16 43.15 21.14
CA SER A 642 -8.29 42.51 22.14
C SER A 642 -9.09 41.84 23.26
N GLY A 643 -8.62 40.68 23.70
CA GLY A 643 -9.35 39.78 24.62
C GLY A 643 -10.17 38.71 23.90
N GLN A 644 -11.22 38.21 24.57
CA GLN A 644 -11.99 37.06 24.13
C GLN A 644 -13.09 37.44 23.12
N ASN A 645 -13.10 36.74 21.98
CA ASN A 645 -14.09 36.87 20.91
C ASN A 645 -14.86 35.54 20.74
N SER A 646 -16.15 35.59 20.41
CA SER A 646 -17.00 34.39 20.24
C SER A 646 -17.01 33.89 18.79
N LEU A 647 -17.04 32.57 18.63
CA LEU A 647 -16.92 31.85 17.36
C LEU A 647 -17.96 30.72 17.28
N THR A 648 -18.70 30.63 16.18
CA THR A 648 -19.54 29.47 15.84
C THR A 648 -19.24 29.02 14.42
N LEU A 649 -19.06 27.71 14.26
CA LEU A 649 -18.65 27.04 13.02
C LEU A 649 -19.63 25.92 12.69
N THR A 650 -20.29 25.98 11.55
CA THR A 650 -21.36 25.02 11.17
C THR A 650 -20.95 24.20 9.94
N PRO A 651 -20.92 22.85 10.04
CA PRO A 651 -20.66 21.99 8.90
C PRO A 651 -21.90 21.83 8.01
N GLY A 652 -21.70 21.84 6.69
CA GLY A 652 -22.67 21.42 5.69
C GLY A 652 -22.42 19.98 5.25
N TYR A 653 -23.48 19.25 4.93
CA TYR A 653 -23.40 17.86 4.45
C TYR A 653 -24.34 17.59 3.28
N SER A 654 -23.90 16.76 2.33
CA SER A 654 -24.69 16.43 1.13
C SER A 654 -25.68 15.27 1.34
N GLY A 655 -25.75 14.70 2.54
CA GLY A 655 -26.55 13.51 2.84
C GLY A 655 -26.30 12.96 4.25
N SER A 656 -25.28 12.11 4.40
CA SER A 656 -24.85 11.62 5.72
C SER A 656 -24.10 12.70 6.48
N THR A 657 -24.26 12.73 7.81
CA THR A 657 -23.41 13.55 8.69
C THR A 657 -22.12 12.81 9.03
N TYR A 658 -21.01 13.53 9.06
CA TYR A 658 -19.69 13.02 9.44
C TYR A 658 -19.25 13.62 10.79
N ARG A 659 -17.96 13.52 11.14
CA ARG A 659 -17.42 14.12 12.37
C ARG A 659 -16.14 14.83 12.00
N GLU A 660 -16.20 16.15 12.08
CA GLU A 660 -15.16 17.03 11.55
C GLU A 660 -14.33 17.64 12.68
N HIS A 661 -13.01 17.62 12.51
CA HIS A 661 -12.10 18.49 13.23
C HIS A 661 -12.17 19.91 12.65
N TRP A 662 -12.01 20.91 13.51
CA TRP A 662 -11.93 22.31 13.12
C TRP A 662 -10.68 22.95 13.71
N LYS A 663 -10.04 23.82 12.93
CA LYS A 663 -8.93 24.66 13.37
C LYS A 663 -9.00 26.03 12.67
N VAL A 664 -8.67 27.08 13.40
CA VAL A 664 -8.72 28.47 12.92
C VAL A 664 -7.42 29.17 13.25
N TRP A 665 -6.92 29.95 12.29
CA TRP A 665 -5.75 30.82 12.44
C TRP A 665 -6.10 32.27 12.15
N ILE A 666 -5.37 33.20 12.76
CA ILE A 666 -5.38 34.63 12.42
C ILE A 666 -3.93 35.07 12.35
N ASP A 667 -3.54 35.77 11.27
CA ASP A 667 -2.28 36.51 11.20
C ASP A 667 -2.39 37.71 12.16
N LEU A 668 -1.75 37.60 13.32
CA LEU A 668 -1.84 38.58 14.41
C LEU A 668 -0.74 39.64 14.32
N ASN A 669 0.33 39.38 13.56
CA ASN A 669 1.49 40.27 13.43
C ASN A 669 1.48 41.09 12.10
N GLN A 670 0.60 40.72 11.16
CA GLN A 670 0.47 41.16 9.77
C GLN A 670 1.80 41.11 8.99
N ASP A 671 2.39 39.92 8.87
CA ASP A 671 3.55 39.60 8.01
C ASP A 671 3.20 38.72 6.80
N GLY A 672 2.01 38.10 6.80
CA GLY A 672 1.48 37.33 5.68
C GLY A 672 1.58 35.80 5.77
N ASP A 673 1.95 35.21 6.92
CA ASP A 673 1.73 33.77 7.16
C ASP A 673 0.80 33.43 8.34
N PHE A 674 0.97 32.28 9.00
CA PHE A 674 0.08 31.72 10.05
C PHE A 674 0.83 30.78 11.03
N GLU A 675 2.15 30.68 10.92
CA GLU A 675 2.96 29.70 11.64
C GLU A 675 3.52 30.26 12.97
N ASP A 676 3.18 31.51 13.33
CA ASP A 676 3.72 32.22 14.48
C ASP A 676 3.05 31.82 15.82
N ALA A 677 3.77 32.06 16.93
CA ALA A 677 3.47 31.49 18.24
C ALA A 677 2.26 32.14 18.95
N GLY A 678 1.06 31.74 18.53
CA GLY A 678 -0.23 32.20 19.07
C GLY A 678 -1.33 32.31 18.02
N GLU A 679 -0.98 32.21 16.74
CA GLU A 679 -1.86 32.47 15.61
C GLU A 679 -2.87 31.36 15.34
N SER A 680 -2.61 30.14 15.82
CA SER A 680 -3.58 29.04 15.89
C SER A 680 -4.67 29.30 16.96
N VAL A 681 -5.47 30.35 16.77
CA VAL A 681 -6.35 30.94 17.79
C VAL A 681 -7.49 30.02 18.28
N PHE A 682 -7.90 29.00 17.51
CA PHE A 682 -8.91 28.01 17.94
C PHE A 682 -8.69 26.62 17.34
N ALA A 683 -8.96 25.57 18.12
CA ALA A 683 -9.00 24.19 17.64
C ALA A 683 -9.98 23.32 18.46
N THR A 684 -10.66 22.38 17.81
CA THR A 684 -11.51 21.38 18.50
C THR A 684 -10.70 20.26 19.13
N SER A 685 -10.93 19.97 20.41
CA SER A 685 -10.30 18.84 21.12
C SER A 685 -10.77 17.45 20.66
N SER A 686 -11.91 17.36 19.97
CA SER A 686 -12.36 16.15 19.27
C SER A 686 -13.35 16.50 18.17
N ALA A 687 -13.47 15.64 17.15
CA ALA A 687 -14.29 15.89 15.98
C ALA A 687 -15.81 15.95 16.28
N ALA A 688 -16.54 16.87 15.64
CA ALA A 688 -17.96 17.14 15.89
C ALA A 688 -18.83 16.98 14.63
N ALA A 689 -20.09 16.52 14.81
CA ALA A 689 -21.02 16.23 13.71
C ALA A 689 -22.04 17.35 13.43
N GLY A 690 -21.96 18.46 14.17
CA GLY A 690 -22.83 19.64 14.07
C GLY A 690 -22.08 20.86 14.59
N SER A 691 -22.76 22.00 14.67
CA SER A 691 -22.10 23.30 14.91
C SER A 691 -21.25 23.33 16.17
N VAL A 692 -19.98 23.68 15.99
CA VAL A 692 -19.02 23.91 17.07
C VAL A 692 -19.20 25.35 17.55
N ASN A 693 -19.33 25.52 18.87
CA ASN A 693 -19.38 26.83 19.51
C ASN A 693 -18.12 26.97 20.37
N GLY A 694 -17.48 28.14 20.35
CA GLY A 694 -16.20 28.37 21.01
C GLY A 694 -15.89 29.85 21.23
N THR A 695 -14.70 30.10 21.75
CA THR A 695 -14.11 31.44 21.84
C THR A 695 -12.63 31.36 21.50
N PHE A 696 -12.07 32.48 21.05
CA PHE A 696 -10.64 32.65 20.85
C PHE A 696 -10.18 33.97 21.46
N ASN A 697 -8.88 34.13 21.71
CA ASN A 697 -8.33 35.34 22.36
C ASN A 697 -7.35 36.06 21.44
N VAL A 698 -7.63 37.33 21.14
CA VAL A 698 -6.70 38.24 20.47
C VAL A 698 -5.82 38.90 21.55
N PRO A 699 -4.48 38.76 21.52
CA PRO A 699 -3.60 39.35 22.54
C PRO A 699 -3.45 40.87 22.35
N GLU A 700 -3.09 41.59 23.42
CA GLU A 700 -2.81 43.05 23.35
C GLU A 700 -1.61 43.40 22.45
N SER A 701 -0.76 42.42 22.15
CA SER A 701 0.36 42.54 21.20
C SER A 701 -0.05 42.40 19.73
N ALA A 702 -1.30 42.02 19.44
CA ALA A 702 -1.77 41.90 18.07
C ALA A 702 -1.83 43.27 17.37
N LYS A 703 -1.38 43.29 16.11
CA LYS A 703 -1.28 44.51 15.32
C LYS A 703 -2.66 44.95 14.83
N LYS A 704 -3.05 46.17 15.16
CA LYS A 704 -4.35 46.74 14.78
C LYS A 704 -4.48 46.93 13.26
N GLY A 705 -5.71 46.89 12.78
CA GLY A 705 -6.07 46.97 11.36
C GLY A 705 -6.31 45.60 10.72
N LYS A 706 -6.29 45.58 9.38
CA LYS A 706 -6.79 44.45 8.59
C LYS A 706 -5.75 43.37 8.35
N THR A 707 -6.19 42.12 8.51
CA THR A 707 -5.42 40.89 8.39
C THR A 707 -6.31 39.74 7.86
N THR A 708 -5.78 38.52 7.73
CA THR A 708 -6.57 37.34 7.34
C THR A 708 -6.80 36.38 8.52
N MET A 709 -7.97 35.75 8.53
CA MET A 709 -8.30 34.57 9.31
C MET A 709 -8.56 33.39 8.39
N ARG A 710 -7.96 32.24 8.68
CA ARG A 710 -8.18 30.99 7.96
C ARG A 710 -8.97 30.01 8.81
N VAL A 711 -10.07 29.49 8.28
CA VAL A 711 -10.87 28.40 8.87
C VAL A 711 -10.60 27.13 8.08
N VAL A 712 -10.30 26.02 8.76
CA VAL A 712 -10.20 24.69 8.13
C VAL A 712 -11.10 23.71 8.86
N MET A 713 -11.86 22.94 8.07
CA MET A 713 -12.68 21.82 8.52
C MET A 713 -12.19 20.54 7.82
N SER A 714 -11.97 19.46 8.57
CA SER A 714 -11.59 18.18 7.97
C SER A 714 -11.99 16.96 8.79
N TYR A 715 -12.29 15.87 8.07
CA TYR A 715 -12.55 14.54 8.61
C TYR A 715 -11.39 13.98 9.46
N ASN A 716 -10.16 14.44 9.22
CA ASN A 716 -8.95 14.05 9.94
C ASN A 716 -8.40 15.21 10.78
N SER A 717 -7.45 14.92 11.67
CA SER A 717 -6.73 15.94 12.47
C SER A 717 -6.03 16.99 11.60
N ILE A 718 -6.23 18.27 11.92
CA ILE A 718 -5.66 19.41 11.19
C ILE A 718 -4.44 19.98 11.96
N ASN A 719 -3.28 20.04 11.30
CA ASN A 719 -2.01 20.41 11.95
C ASN A 719 -1.49 21.80 11.55
N SER A 720 -1.27 22.11 10.27
CA SER A 720 -0.87 23.44 9.74
C SER A 720 -2.03 24.14 9.03
N ALA A 721 -1.90 25.46 8.86
CA ALA A 721 -2.79 26.30 8.06
C ALA A 721 -2.64 26.05 6.54
N CYS A 722 -1.54 25.42 6.13
CA CYS A 722 -1.09 25.27 4.76
C CYS A 722 -1.23 23.83 4.23
N GLY A 723 -1.25 23.67 2.90
CA GLY A 723 -1.17 22.38 2.23
C GLY A 723 -2.53 21.73 1.92
N THR A 724 -2.52 20.42 1.63
CA THR A 724 -3.71 19.70 1.17
C THR A 724 -4.17 18.62 2.14
N PHE A 725 -5.49 18.49 2.30
CA PHE A 725 -6.12 17.48 3.16
C PHE A 725 -7.25 16.75 2.40
N ARG A 726 -7.67 15.57 2.86
CA ARG A 726 -8.41 14.63 2.00
C ARG A 726 -9.91 14.97 1.81
N TYR A 727 -10.58 15.39 2.87
CA TYR A 727 -12.04 15.68 2.91
C TYR A 727 -12.30 16.91 3.79
N GLY A 728 -13.31 17.71 3.44
CA GLY A 728 -13.67 18.97 4.10
C GLY A 728 -13.47 20.22 3.22
N GLU A 729 -13.31 21.39 3.83
CA GLU A 729 -13.12 22.68 3.15
C GLU A 729 -12.19 23.61 3.98
N ALA A 730 -11.59 24.59 3.31
CA ALA A 730 -10.84 25.68 3.94
C ALA A 730 -11.31 27.05 3.40
N GLU A 731 -11.42 28.05 4.26
CA GLU A 731 -11.94 29.38 3.92
C GLU A 731 -11.07 30.49 4.52
N ASP A 732 -10.80 31.54 3.73
CA ASP A 732 -10.03 32.72 4.16
C ASP A 732 -10.92 33.96 4.25
N TYR A 733 -10.86 34.67 5.37
CA TYR A 733 -11.67 35.85 5.68
C TYR A 733 -10.80 37.05 6.06
N THR A 734 -11.25 38.27 5.77
CA THR A 734 -10.60 39.48 6.30
C THR A 734 -11.07 39.77 7.72
N VAL A 735 -10.14 39.82 8.67
CA VAL A 735 -10.34 40.32 10.03
C VAL A 735 -9.87 41.76 10.13
N ASP A 736 -10.52 42.57 10.96
CA ASP A 736 -10.11 43.93 11.33
C ASP A 736 -9.92 43.99 12.87
N ILE A 737 -8.68 44.13 13.31
CA ILE A 737 -8.27 44.11 14.72
C ILE A 737 -8.35 45.54 15.29
N GLN A 738 -9.27 45.77 16.22
CA GLN A 738 -9.66 47.11 16.70
C GLN A 738 -8.87 47.63 17.90
#